data_AF-A0A255T1M2-F1
#
_entry.id   AF-A0A255T1M2-F1
#
_cell.length_a   1.000
_cell.length_b   1.000
_cell.length_c   1.000
_cell.angle_alpha   90.00
_cell.angle_beta   90.00
_cell.angle_gamma   90.00
#
_symmetry.space_group_name_H-M   'P 1'
#
loop_
_entity.id
_entity.type
_entity.pdbx_description
1 polymer ?
#
loop_
_entity_poly.entity_id
_entity_poly.type
_entity_poly.pdbx_seq_one_letter_code
_entity_poly.pdbx_strand_id
1 'polypeptide(L)'
;MRKLSIIAIAALNIAAAYAQRSQNFNAEWKIGDKSVTLPRAWNEEYAFKAPIEKLPDAEVSYTKTFLAPKTWKGKKVFIEFEGARQAAEVFLNGTRIGLHENGVMAFGFDLTPYMRIGKENVLEVKTDNSWAYKEKGTPTDGEVVADGNNLPNNTLSPASFQWNNKNFNANYGGLPKNVKLHVTDRLYQTLPLYSALGTTGTYVYAKNHDVRGRKAIIHAESEVRNETGKKQTFVYNVEIIDRDGSTLSAFSSAPVTLDKGETRTVSAEKMVEGLHFWSWGYGYLYDVNTSITVKGKEIDRQTTTTGFRKTAFRDGMTYLNDRVMMMHGYAQRTSNEWPGVGMSVPAWLSDYSNELMVLSGGNLVRWMHVCPWKQDIESCDRVGLIQAMPAGDAEKDVRGRHWEQRVELMRDAIIYNRNNPSILFYECGNKGISEEHQMEMKQLRDKYDPHGGRAIGCREMLNKTTCAEYGGEMLYINKSAGKPVWAMEYCRDEALRRYWDDWSYPYHKHGDGPLYRDADASAYNQNNDQFAVEMVRRWYDYWMERPGTGLRVSNGGTKIIFSDTNTHNRGESNYRTSGVVDAMRLPKDAFYAHQVMWNGWVTPDKSMTHIVGHWNYEEYCRDRNNGNMDFKKTVYVVSDAPVVRLFVNGKETGRDSVAYHFLHVFENIAFEPGNIKAISYSADGKALSEHCIETTGKATSLRISNIKNHQLVADGADMVLLEIEALDDKGRRNPLATNMLHFSVEGPAEWIGGIGKDSHDTNCIRSKSLPLECGVNRVLLRSTGEEGVVRVNVTCDGMPASSITLDAKKDAANAPFEFVRAETPATPSYKDIKRTIQCKSATAGCNQQDAIRSYDDSEDTEWKNDGRMSTAWIRYELAEKARVDEVVLKLTGWRKREYPLQIFADDTLVWEGKTPVSLGYVHLPLAASQPAGSITIKLQGTASDSDKFGNIKELAAPVANELDLFKAKDGDKVRNELRIVECDLLQWIKPN
;
A
#
# COMPACT_ATOMS: atom_id res chain seq x y z
N MET A 1 -1.51 19.87 -57.31
CA MET A 1 -1.20 20.18 -55.90
C MET A 1 -2.25 21.08 -55.19
N ARG A 2 -3.56 20.94 -55.46
CA ARG A 2 -4.62 21.68 -54.71
C ARG A 2 -5.85 20.83 -54.34
N LYS A 3 -5.79 19.50 -54.48
CA LYS A 3 -6.87 18.56 -54.11
C LYS A 3 -6.51 17.53 -53.03
N LEU A 4 -5.25 17.48 -52.57
CA LEU A 4 -4.81 16.60 -51.47
C LEU A 4 -4.90 17.26 -50.08
N SER A 5 -4.99 18.59 -50.00
CA SER A 5 -5.04 19.32 -48.71
C SER A 5 -6.44 19.39 -48.08
N ILE A 6 -7.50 19.05 -48.83
CA ILE A 6 -8.89 19.12 -48.34
C ILE A 6 -9.33 17.81 -47.67
N ILE A 7 -8.70 16.67 -48.01
CA ILE A 7 -9.04 15.37 -47.41
C ILE A 7 -8.32 15.17 -46.06
N ALA A 8 -7.11 15.72 -45.87
CA ALA A 8 -6.44 15.72 -44.57
C ALA A 8 -7.14 16.65 -43.55
N ILE A 9 -7.69 17.78 -44.00
CA ILE A 9 -8.47 18.69 -43.14
C ILE A 9 -9.86 18.12 -42.84
N ALA A 10 -10.44 17.28 -43.71
CA ALA A 10 -11.68 16.57 -43.42
C ALA A 10 -11.48 15.39 -42.45
N ALA A 11 -10.35 14.68 -42.51
CA ALA A 11 -10.02 13.62 -41.56
C ALA A 11 -9.68 14.16 -40.16
N LEU A 12 -9.02 15.33 -40.06
CA LEU A 12 -8.81 16.04 -38.78
C LEU A 12 -10.08 16.70 -38.22
N ASN A 13 -11.10 16.98 -39.05
CA ASN A 13 -12.36 17.56 -38.59
C ASN A 13 -13.49 16.55 -38.33
N ILE A 14 -13.36 15.28 -38.73
CA ILE A 14 -14.32 14.23 -38.35
C ILE A 14 -14.02 13.69 -36.93
N ALA A 15 -12.81 13.93 -36.41
CA ALA A 15 -12.49 13.79 -34.98
C ALA A 15 -12.94 14.99 -34.11
N ALA A 16 -13.36 16.11 -34.73
CA ALA A 16 -13.63 17.39 -34.04
C ALA A 16 -15.13 17.70 -33.77
N ALA A 17 -16.04 16.72 -33.89
CA ALA A 17 -17.48 16.99 -33.78
C ALA A 17 -18.15 16.55 -32.46
N TYR A 18 -17.43 15.92 -31.53
CA TYR A 18 -17.89 15.72 -30.16
C TYR A 18 -16.93 16.44 -29.22
N ALA A 19 -17.43 17.46 -28.51
CA ALA A 19 -16.70 17.96 -27.35
C ALA A 19 -16.47 16.77 -26.41
N GLN A 20 -15.23 16.58 -25.95
CA GLN A 20 -14.91 15.53 -24.99
C GLN A 20 -15.92 15.60 -23.84
N ARG A 21 -16.61 14.48 -23.58
CA ARG A 21 -17.66 14.39 -22.57
C ARG A 21 -17.16 14.95 -21.23
N SER A 22 -15.93 14.61 -20.87
CA SER A 22 -15.26 15.02 -19.64
C SER A 22 -14.06 15.90 -19.99
N GLN A 23 -13.93 17.04 -19.34
CA GLN A 23 -12.89 18.02 -19.59
C GLN A 23 -12.10 18.24 -18.30
N ASN A 24 -10.77 18.31 -18.40
CA ASN A 24 -9.93 18.76 -17.29
C ASN A 24 -10.29 20.21 -16.95
N PHE A 25 -10.57 20.47 -15.67
CA PHE A 25 -11.02 21.78 -15.18
C PHE A 25 -10.07 22.37 -14.14
N ASN A 26 -8.79 21.98 -14.17
CA ASN A 26 -7.79 22.33 -13.17
C ASN A 26 -7.13 23.70 -13.33
N ALA A 27 -7.08 24.25 -14.54
CA ALA A 27 -6.36 25.49 -14.81
C ALA A 27 -7.13 26.73 -14.33
N GLU A 28 -6.41 27.84 -14.10
CA GLU A 28 -6.98 29.18 -13.87
C GLU A 28 -7.90 29.32 -12.64
N TRP A 29 -7.57 28.63 -11.55
CA TRP A 29 -8.19 28.88 -10.25
C TRP A 29 -7.49 30.00 -9.50
N LYS A 30 -8.13 30.53 -8.48
CA LYS A 30 -7.55 31.52 -7.56
C LYS A 30 -7.79 31.14 -6.11
N ILE A 31 -6.77 31.36 -5.27
CA ILE A 31 -6.87 31.36 -3.81
C ILE A 31 -6.59 32.80 -3.36
N GLY A 32 -7.63 33.51 -2.92
CA GLY A 32 -7.56 34.98 -2.81
C GLY A 32 -7.21 35.59 -4.17
N ASP A 33 -6.13 36.38 -4.22
CA ASP A 33 -5.63 36.99 -5.46
C ASP A 33 -4.60 36.13 -6.22
N LYS A 34 -4.16 34.99 -5.64
CA LYS A 34 -3.11 34.14 -6.21
C LYS A 34 -3.71 33.15 -7.22
N SER A 35 -3.28 33.24 -8.47
CA SER A 35 -3.59 32.23 -9.49
C SER A 35 -2.89 30.90 -9.22
N VAL A 36 -3.64 29.80 -9.35
CA VAL A 36 -3.15 28.43 -9.17
C VAL A 36 -3.74 27.49 -10.23
N THR A 37 -3.01 26.44 -10.58
CA THR A 37 -3.53 25.26 -11.26
C THR A 37 -3.70 24.15 -10.22
N LEU A 38 -4.83 23.46 -10.26
CA LEU A 38 -5.09 22.26 -9.46
C LEU A 38 -4.37 21.03 -10.06
N PRO A 39 -4.08 19.98 -9.28
CA PRO A 39 -4.26 19.85 -7.84
C PRO A 39 -3.42 20.84 -7.03
N ARG A 40 -4.02 21.49 -6.01
CA ARG A 40 -3.30 22.43 -5.14
C ARG A 40 -3.93 22.50 -3.75
N ALA A 41 -3.24 21.95 -2.75
CA ALA A 41 -3.51 22.26 -1.36
C ALA A 41 -2.98 23.65 -1.00
N TRP A 42 -3.72 24.41 -0.19
CA TRP A 42 -3.34 25.79 0.15
C TRP A 42 -2.13 25.85 1.10
N ASN A 43 -1.97 24.82 1.93
CA ASN A 43 -0.91 24.69 2.94
C ASN A 43 0.19 23.69 2.53
N GLU A 44 0.33 23.37 1.24
CA GLU A 44 1.26 22.35 0.74
C GLU A 44 2.74 22.60 1.14
N GLU A 45 3.15 23.85 1.32
CA GLU A 45 4.51 24.23 1.71
C GLU A 45 4.91 23.76 3.12
N TYR A 46 3.93 23.39 3.94
CA TYR A 46 4.17 22.84 5.28
C TYR A 46 4.47 21.33 5.25
N ALA A 47 4.30 20.67 4.10
CA ALA A 47 4.61 19.25 3.94
C ALA A 47 6.07 18.96 4.25
N PHE A 48 6.29 18.17 5.30
CA PHE A 48 7.53 17.82 5.97
C PHE A 48 8.24 19.01 6.64
N LYS A 49 7.75 20.24 6.50
CA LYS A 49 8.30 21.41 7.22
C LYS A 49 7.82 21.43 8.66
N ALA A 50 6.58 21.00 8.89
CA ALA A 50 5.94 20.92 10.19
C ALA A 50 5.47 19.49 10.48
N PRO A 51 5.51 19.04 11.76
CA PRO A 51 4.87 17.79 12.16
C PRO A 51 3.34 17.90 12.01
N ILE A 52 2.66 16.75 11.92
CA ILE A 52 1.22 16.64 11.61
C ILE A 52 0.33 17.52 12.48
N GLU A 53 0.62 17.59 13.78
CA GLU A 53 -0.17 18.32 14.76
C GLU A 53 -0.06 19.84 14.65
N LYS A 54 0.96 20.32 13.91
CA LYS A 54 1.24 21.73 13.62
C LYS A 54 0.96 22.10 12.15
N LEU A 55 0.40 21.20 11.35
CA LEU A 55 -0.07 21.55 10.01
C LEU A 55 -1.21 22.58 10.12
N PRO A 56 -1.11 23.72 9.41
CA PRO A 56 -2.15 24.75 9.46
C PRO A 56 -3.50 24.26 8.96
N ASP A 57 -4.58 24.68 9.62
CA ASP A 57 -5.96 24.52 9.17
C ASP A 57 -6.66 25.89 9.06
N ALA A 58 -7.58 26.01 8.09
CA ALA A 58 -8.31 27.24 7.82
C ALA A 58 -9.53 26.98 6.91
N GLU A 59 -10.45 27.94 6.91
CA GLU A 59 -11.41 28.10 5.82
C GLU A 59 -10.76 28.87 4.67
N VAL A 60 -10.79 28.31 3.46
CA VAL A 60 -10.15 28.88 2.27
C VAL A 60 -11.10 28.81 1.08
N SER A 61 -11.19 29.88 0.28
CA SER A 61 -12.03 29.94 -0.91
C SER A 61 -11.19 29.79 -2.20
N TYR A 62 -11.63 28.89 -3.07
CA TYR A 62 -11.12 28.69 -4.41
C TYR A 62 -12.13 29.25 -5.41
N THR A 63 -11.70 30.13 -6.31
CA THR A 63 -12.60 30.72 -7.32
C THR A 63 -12.09 30.48 -8.73
N LYS A 64 -13.02 30.27 -9.66
CA LYS A 64 -12.73 30.18 -11.09
C LYS A 64 -13.81 30.89 -11.89
N THR A 65 -13.38 31.78 -12.79
CA THR A 65 -14.24 32.39 -13.80
C THR A 65 -14.07 31.63 -15.11
N PHE A 66 -15.17 31.29 -15.77
CA PHE A 66 -15.14 30.60 -17.07
C PHE A 66 -16.34 30.95 -17.95
N LEU A 67 -16.14 30.94 -19.26
CA LEU A 67 -17.21 31.11 -20.23
C LEU A 67 -17.92 29.77 -20.45
N ALA A 68 -19.23 29.71 -20.23
CA ALA A 68 -20.04 28.56 -20.64
C ALA A 68 -20.38 28.71 -22.15
N PRO A 69 -19.83 27.88 -23.06
CA PRO A 69 -20.06 28.04 -24.50
C PRO A 69 -21.53 27.92 -24.88
N LYS A 70 -21.95 28.63 -25.94
CA LYS A 70 -23.32 28.55 -26.48
C LYS A 70 -23.71 27.14 -26.92
N THR A 71 -22.73 26.30 -27.27
CA THR A 71 -22.91 24.89 -27.66
C THR A 71 -23.43 24.01 -26.52
N TRP A 72 -23.32 24.44 -25.26
CA TRP A 72 -23.87 23.73 -24.11
C TRP A 72 -25.37 23.97 -23.90
N LYS A 73 -26.00 24.84 -24.72
CA LYS A 73 -27.43 25.09 -24.62
C LYS A 73 -28.23 23.79 -24.79
N GLY A 74 -29.03 23.46 -23.78
CA GLY A 74 -29.86 22.24 -23.77
C GLY A 74 -29.13 20.97 -23.34
N LYS A 75 -27.83 21.04 -23.05
CA LYS A 75 -27.02 19.94 -22.48
C LYS A 75 -27.15 19.90 -20.95
N LYS A 76 -26.62 18.82 -20.36
CA LYS A 76 -26.35 18.73 -18.92
C LYS A 76 -24.89 19.09 -18.67
N VAL A 77 -24.62 19.77 -17.57
CA VAL A 77 -23.27 20.14 -17.13
C VAL A 77 -23.10 19.72 -15.67
N PHE A 78 -22.22 18.77 -15.42
CA PHE A 78 -21.85 18.32 -14.07
C PHE A 78 -20.42 18.71 -13.76
N ILE A 79 -20.15 18.95 -12.49
CA ILE A 79 -18.78 19.09 -11.98
C ILE A 79 -18.46 17.89 -11.10
N GLU A 80 -17.24 17.40 -11.21
CA GLU A 80 -16.66 16.36 -10.37
C GLU A 80 -15.40 16.90 -9.70
N PHE A 81 -15.30 16.70 -8.40
CA PHE A 81 -14.10 16.91 -7.61
C PHE A 81 -13.59 15.53 -7.21
N GLU A 82 -12.37 15.15 -7.60
CA GLU A 82 -11.79 13.87 -7.20
C GLU A 82 -11.42 13.82 -5.71
N GLY A 83 -11.35 14.98 -5.06
CA GLY A 83 -11.14 15.11 -3.63
C GLY A 83 -11.04 16.56 -3.19
N ALA A 84 -11.57 16.83 -2.00
CA ALA A 84 -11.35 18.07 -1.26
C ALA A 84 -11.05 17.70 0.20
N ARG A 85 -10.25 18.50 0.92
CA ARG A 85 -9.93 18.23 2.33
C ARG A 85 -10.21 19.47 3.19
N GLN A 86 -11.02 19.41 4.25
CA GLN A 86 -11.91 18.32 4.67
C GLN A 86 -13.31 18.52 4.05
N ALA A 87 -14.00 19.62 4.36
CA ALA A 87 -15.28 19.94 3.77
C ALA A 87 -15.15 20.89 2.57
N ALA A 88 -16.11 20.84 1.64
CA ALA A 88 -16.18 21.68 0.45
C ALA A 88 -17.63 22.08 0.16
N GLU A 89 -17.90 23.38 0.18
CA GLU A 89 -19.18 23.98 -0.19
C GLU A 89 -19.05 24.70 -1.53
N VAL A 90 -19.94 24.37 -2.48
CA VAL A 90 -19.84 24.80 -3.87
C VAL A 90 -20.94 25.82 -4.20
N PHE A 91 -20.55 26.90 -4.86
CA PHE A 91 -21.42 27.98 -5.33
C PHE A 91 -21.17 28.26 -6.81
N LEU A 92 -22.24 28.48 -7.58
CA LEU A 92 -22.15 28.97 -8.95
C LEU A 92 -22.92 30.28 -9.07
N ASN A 93 -22.26 31.33 -9.55
CA ASN A 93 -22.85 32.65 -9.74
C ASN A 93 -23.50 33.22 -8.45
N GLY A 94 -22.89 32.95 -7.30
CA GLY A 94 -23.39 33.32 -5.97
C GLY A 94 -24.53 32.44 -5.44
N THR A 95 -25.01 31.46 -6.23
CA THR A 95 -26.03 30.50 -5.78
C THR A 95 -25.37 29.25 -5.21
N ARG A 96 -25.76 28.87 -3.98
CA ARG A 96 -25.29 27.65 -3.33
C ARG A 96 -25.79 26.41 -4.07
N ILE A 97 -24.87 25.51 -4.40
CA ILE A 97 -25.13 24.26 -5.11
C ILE A 97 -25.23 23.08 -4.14
N GLY A 98 -24.26 22.94 -3.25
CA GLY A 98 -24.21 21.82 -2.32
C GLY A 98 -22.96 21.82 -1.43
N LEU A 99 -22.92 20.85 -0.51
CA LEU A 99 -21.87 20.66 0.48
C LEU A 99 -21.44 19.19 0.47
N HIS A 100 -20.14 18.95 0.59
CA HIS A 100 -19.55 17.63 0.79
C HIS A 100 -18.55 17.70 1.95
N GLU A 101 -18.57 16.73 2.87
CA GLU A 101 -17.92 16.90 4.19
C GLU A 101 -16.95 15.76 4.56
N ASN A 102 -17.02 14.63 3.87
CA ASN A 102 -16.26 13.43 4.25
C ASN A 102 -14.75 13.57 3.96
N GLY A 103 -14.35 14.44 3.04
CA GLY A 103 -12.98 14.90 2.82
C GLY A 103 -11.98 13.87 2.28
N VAL A 104 -12.45 12.68 1.90
CA VAL A 104 -11.61 11.56 1.46
C VAL A 104 -12.19 10.80 0.26
N MET A 105 -13.26 11.34 -0.35
CA MET A 105 -13.92 10.75 -1.51
C MET A 105 -14.23 11.80 -2.57
N ALA A 106 -14.35 11.33 -3.81
CA ALA A 106 -14.85 12.13 -4.91
C ALA A 106 -16.33 12.48 -4.72
N PHE A 107 -16.73 13.65 -5.24
CA PHE A 107 -18.10 14.14 -5.21
C PHE A 107 -18.39 15.02 -6.43
N GLY A 108 -19.65 15.34 -6.69
CA GLY A 108 -19.99 16.21 -7.80
C GLY A 108 -21.43 16.69 -7.81
N PHE A 109 -21.71 17.74 -8.59
CA PHE A 109 -23.01 18.40 -8.60
C PHE A 109 -23.49 18.70 -10.02
N ASP A 110 -24.81 18.77 -10.20
CA ASP A 110 -25.42 19.26 -11.42
C ASP A 110 -25.42 20.80 -11.45
N LEU A 111 -24.59 21.36 -12.31
CA LEU A 111 -24.48 22.82 -12.49
C LEU A 111 -25.52 23.38 -13.45
N THR A 112 -26.22 22.52 -14.20
CA THR A 112 -27.13 22.92 -15.29
C THR A 112 -28.15 23.99 -14.88
N PRO A 113 -28.85 23.88 -13.72
CA PRO A 113 -29.88 24.85 -13.34
C PRO A 113 -29.35 26.26 -13.07
N TYR A 114 -28.07 26.40 -12.77
CA TYR A 114 -27.44 27.63 -12.28
C TYR A 114 -26.51 28.28 -13.31
N MET A 115 -26.29 27.60 -14.43
CA MET A 115 -25.36 27.99 -15.48
C MET A 115 -25.91 29.12 -16.36
N ARG A 116 -25.09 30.15 -16.60
CA ARG A 116 -25.37 31.26 -17.53
C ARG A 116 -24.74 30.94 -18.88
N ILE A 117 -25.48 30.25 -19.76
CA ILE A 117 -24.99 29.84 -21.08
C ILE A 117 -24.68 31.06 -21.97
N GLY A 118 -23.53 31.03 -22.63
CA GLY A 118 -23.03 32.09 -23.49
C GLY A 118 -22.48 33.32 -22.74
N LYS A 119 -22.34 33.22 -21.41
CA LYS A 119 -21.83 34.28 -20.53
C LYS A 119 -20.76 33.70 -19.60
N GLU A 120 -20.04 34.59 -18.94
CA GLU A 120 -19.14 34.22 -17.85
C GLU A 120 -19.93 33.68 -16.64
N ASN A 121 -19.35 32.68 -16.01
CA ASN A 121 -19.80 32.06 -14.79
C ASN A 121 -18.68 32.11 -13.76
N VAL A 122 -19.04 32.33 -12.50
CA VAL A 122 -18.10 32.33 -11.38
C VAL A 122 -18.41 31.13 -10.49
N LEU A 123 -17.51 30.17 -10.45
CA LEU A 123 -17.55 29.04 -9.53
C LEU A 123 -16.72 29.40 -8.29
N GLU A 124 -17.28 29.19 -7.12
CA GLU A 124 -16.61 29.33 -5.83
C GLU A 124 -16.71 28.01 -5.05
N VAL A 125 -15.61 27.58 -4.45
CA VAL A 125 -15.54 26.42 -3.58
C VAL A 125 -14.91 26.83 -2.26
N LYS A 126 -15.70 26.85 -1.19
CA LYS A 126 -15.23 27.15 0.16
C LYS A 126 -14.85 25.85 0.84
N THR A 127 -13.59 25.70 1.20
CA THR A 127 -13.06 24.52 1.86
C THR A 127 -12.74 24.79 3.31
N ASP A 128 -13.00 23.84 4.21
CA ASP A 128 -12.61 23.89 5.62
C ASP A 128 -11.85 22.62 5.98
N ASN A 129 -10.58 22.75 6.40
CA ASN A 129 -9.76 21.63 6.82
C ASN A 129 -9.49 21.62 8.34
N SER A 130 -10.31 22.32 9.13
CA SER A 130 -10.21 22.31 10.59
C SER A 130 -10.14 20.91 11.16
N TRP A 131 -9.19 20.67 12.05
CA TRP A 131 -9.14 19.43 12.83
C TRP A 131 -10.36 19.27 13.76
N ALA A 132 -11.05 20.37 14.04
CA ALA A 132 -12.27 20.40 14.84
C ALA A 132 -13.55 20.38 13.99
N TYR A 133 -13.45 20.19 12.66
CA TYR A 133 -14.61 20.18 11.77
C TYR A 133 -15.66 19.16 12.23
N LYS A 134 -16.91 19.59 12.26
CA LYS A 134 -18.07 18.77 12.57
C LYS A 134 -19.05 18.78 11.41
N GLU A 135 -19.67 17.64 11.16
CA GLU A 135 -20.73 17.50 10.15
C GLU A 135 -21.84 18.53 10.38
N LYS A 136 -22.21 19.27 9.33
CA LYS A 136 -23.26 20.30 9.40
C LYS A 136 -24.63 19.64 9.29
N GLY A 137 -25.59 20.12 10.09
CA GLY A 137 -26.99 19.67 10.01
C GLY A 137 -27.31 18.38 10.77
N THR A 138 -26.36 17.79 11.50
CA THR A 138 -26.66 16.77 12.53
C THR A 138 -27.24 17.42 13.78
N PRO A 139 -28.21 16.80 14.49
CA PRO A 139 -28.84 17.38 15.66
C PRO A 139 -27.82 17.84 16.71
N THR A 140 -27.98 19.06 17.21
CA THR A 140 -27.29 19.60 18.37
C THR A 140 -28.13 19.33 19.61
N ASP A 141 -27.51 18.89 20.71
CA ASP A 141 -28.05 18.83 22.09
C ASP A 141 -29.54 19.19 22.25
N GLY A 142 -30.40 18.18 22.39
CA GLY A 142 -31.81 18.36 22.74
C GLY A 142 -32.80 17.37 22.12
N GLU A 143 -32.43 16.65 21.05
CA GLU A 143 -33.26 15.58 20.49
C GLU A 143 -32.81 14.20 21.02
N VAL A 144 -33.53 13.70 22.02
CA VAL A 144 -33.41 12.31 22.47
C VAL A 144 -34.02 11.42 21.38
N VAL A 145 -33.19 10.79 20.56
CA VAL A 145 -33.63 9.59 19.83
C VAL A 145 -33.56 8.46 20.84
N ALA A 146 -34.72 7.90 21.20
CA ALA A 146 -34.81 6.79 22.13
C ALA A 146 -34.17 5.54 21.50
N ASP A 147 -32.89 5.30 21.79
CA ASP A 147 -32.31 3.98 21.67
C ASP A 147 -32.61 3.24 22.99
N GLY A 148 -33.16 2.04 22.86
CA GLY A 148 -33.64 1.22 23.98
C GLY A 148 -32.54 0.58 24.84
N ASN A 149 -31.28 0.99 24.72
CA ASN A 149 -30.16 0.41 25.44
C ASN A 149 -29.39 1.49 26.21
N ASN A 150 -29.78 1.69 27.47
CA ASN A 150 -29.09 2.52 28.47
C ASN A 150 -27.55 2.30 28.49
N LEU A 151 -26.82 3.16 27.78
CA LEU A 151 -25.39 3.42 28.00
C LEU A 151 -25.20 4.92 28.28
N PRO A 152 -24.44 5.30 29.32
CA PRO A 152 -24.31 6.70 29.71
C PRO A 152 -23.26 7.41 28.86
N ASN A 153 -23.69 8.03 27.76
CA ASN A 153 -23.08 9.24 27.18
C ASN A 153 -23.99 9.78 26.07
N ASN A 154 -25.16 10.30 26.48
CA ASN A 154 -26.18 10.81 25.58
C ASN A 154 -26.08 12.34 25.45
N THR A 155 -24.99 12.83 24.87
CA THR A 155 -24.84 14.25 24.48
C THR A 155 -24.51 14.26 22.98
N LEU A 156 -25.54 14.51 22.16
CA LEU A 156 -25.44 14.55 20.69
C LEU A 156 -24.79 15.88 20.28
N SER A 157 -23.47 15.91 20.30
CA SER A 157 -22.67 16.90 19.56
C SER A 157 -22.66 16.52 18.08
N PRO A 158 -22.63 17.51 17.15
CA PRO A 158 -22.38 17.23 15.74
C PRO A 158 -21.21 16.24 15.53
N ALA A 159 -21.46 15.21 14.72
CA ALA A 159 -20.53 14.11 14.57
C ALA A 159 -19.25 14.59 13.87
N SER A 160 -18.09 14.25 14.43
CA SER A 160 -16.81 14.44 13.74
C SER A 160 -16.53 13.26 12.82
N PHE A 161 -15.86 13.50 11.70
CA PHE A 161 -15.33 12.40 10.89
C PHE A 161 -14.16 11.74 11.60
N GLN A 162 -14.26 10.44 11.89
CA GLN A 162 -13.24 9.73 12.69
C GLN A 162 -11.83 9.84 12.11
N TRP A 163 -11.74 9.84 10.79
CA TRP A 163 -10.48 9.92 10.05
C TRP A 163 -9.90 11.34 9.97
N ASN A 164 -10.66 12.38 10.30
CA ASN A 164 -10.14 13.75 10.42
C ASN A 164 -9.46 13.94 11.77
N ASN A 165 -8.29 13.33 11.95
CA ASN A 165 -7.51 13.38 13.19
C ASN A 165 -6.01 13.53 12.95
N LYS A 166 -5.32 14.00 13.99
CA LYS A 166 -3.87 14.31 13.97
C LYS A 166 -2.96 13.09 14.08
N ASN A 167 -3.49 11.87 14.15
CA ASN A 167 -2.68 10.67 14.32
C ASN A 167 -2.27 10.04 12.98
N PHE A 168 -3.19 10.05 12.01
CA PHE A 168 -3.09 9.17 10.84
C PHE A 168 -3.06 9.87 9.49
N ASN A 169 -3.80 10.96 9.29
CA ASN A 169 -4.03 11.52 7.95
C ASN A 169 -3.52 12.95 7.85
N ALA A 170 -2.39 13.16 7.18
CA ALA A 170 -1.84 14.50 6.97
C ALA A 170 -2.91 15.46 6.40
N ASN A 171 -2.95 16.68 6.93
CA ASN A 171 -4.05 17.64 6.71
C ASN A 171 -3.69 18.71 5.70
N TYR A 172 -3.45 18.28 4.46
CA TYR A 172 -3.24 19.20 3.34
C TYR A 172 -4.59 19.64 2.78
N GLY A 173 -5.04 20.83 3.17
CA GLY A 173 -6.40 21.33 2.95
C GLY A 173 -6.65 21.96 1.58
N GLY A 174 -7.91 22.04 1.18
CA GLY A 174 -8.33 22.68 -0.08
C GLY A 174 -8.74 21.70 -1.16
N LEU A 175 -8.28 21.93 -2.39
CA LEU A 175 -8.53 21.10 -3.58
C LEU A 175 -7.25 20.37 -4.02
N PRO A 176 -6.81 19.34 -3.27
CA PRO A 176 -5.55 18.64 -3.52
C PRO A 176 -5.64 17.57 -4.62
N LYS A 177 -6.75 17.48 -5.36
CA LYS A 177 -6.98 16.52 -6.45
C LYS A 177 -7.68 17.20 -7.63
N ASN A 178 -7.83 16.46 -8.74
CA ASN A 178 -8.33 17.03 -9.99
C ASN A 178 -9.81 17.42 -9.90
N VAL A 179 -10.19 18.37 -10.75
CA VAL A 179 -11.56 18.77 -10.99
C VAL A 179 -11.87 18.53 -12.47
N LYS A 180 -13.01 17.89 -12.73
CA LYS A 180 -13.48 17.58 -14.09
C LYS A 180 -14.84 18.21 -14.33
N LEU A 181 -15.06 18.69 -15.54
CA LEU A 181 -16.36 19.16 -16.00
C LEU A 181 -16.93 18.17 -17.02
N HIS A 182 -18.16 17.74 -16.84
CA HIS A 182 -18.84 16.77 -17.70
C HIS A 182 -19.99 17.41 -18.44
N VAL A 183 -19.98 17.38 -19.77
CA VAL A 183 -21.03 17.93 -20.62
C VAL A 183 -21.67 16.83 -21.45
N THR A 184 -22.95 16.56 -21.23
CA THR A 184 -23.66 15.44 -21.87
C THR A 184 -24.97 15.90 -22.52
N ASP A 185 -25.53 15.08 -23.41
CA ASP A 185 -26.93 15.22 -23.81
C ASP A 185 -27.90 14.94 -22.64
N ARG A 186 -29.20 15.13 -22.88
CA ARG A 186 -30.25 14.87 -21.87
C ARG A 186 -30.71 13.41 -21.81
N LEU A 187 -30.26 12.58 -22.75
CA LEU A 187 -30.28 11.13 -22.62
C LEU A 187 -28.81 10.71 -22.48
N TYR A 188 -28.42 10.23 -21.31
CA TYR A 188 -27.01 10.04 -20.96
C TYR A 188 -26.81 8.89 -19.98
N GLN A 189 -25.65 8.26 -20.06
CA GLN A 189 -25.07 7.38 -19.06
C GLN A 189 -24.69 8.22 -17.83
N THR A 190 -25.10 7.84 -16.63
CA THR A 190 -24.88 8.66 -15.41
C THR A 190 -23.41 8.63 -14.95
N LEU A 191 -23.05 9.51 -14.00
CA LEU A 191 -21.73 9.51 -13.36
C LEU A 191 -21.76 8.66 -12.07
N PRO A 192 -20.66 8.01 -11.68
CA PRO A 192 -20.61 7.19 -10.47
C PRO A 192 -20.41 8.03 -9.18
N LEU A 193 -21.16 9.14 -9.03
CA LEU A 193 -21.02 10.12 -7.93
C LEU A 193 -22.25 10.08 -7.01
N TYR A 194 -22.31 9.05 -6.15
CA TYR A 194 -23.53 8.70 -5.45
C TYR A 194 -23.98 9.74 -4.41
N SER A 195 -23.10 10.19 -3.50
CA SER A 195 -23.49 11.06 -2.39
C SER A 195 -24.22 12.36 -2.77
N ALA A 196 -24.01 12.87 -3.98
CA ALA A 196 -24.65 14.10 -4.43
C ALA A 196 -25.60 13.90 -5.62
N LEU A 197 -25.28 13.00 -6.57
CA LEU A 197 -26.13 12.78 -7.76
C LEU A 197 -27.09 11.59 -7.61
N GLY A 198 -26.86 10.71 -6.62
CA GLY A 198 -27.64 9.50 -6.40
C GLY A 198 -27.51 8.46 -7.52
N THR A 199 -26.39 8.49 -8.25
CA THR A 199 -26.17 7.69 -9.47
C THR A 199 -24.97 6.76 -9.37
N THR A 200 -25.00 5.67 -10.13
CA THR A 200 -24.00 4.59 -10.05
C THR A 200 -23.10 4.46 -11.28
N GLY A 201 -23.47 5.07 -12.41
CA GLY A 201 -22.67 5.07 -13.63
C GLY A 201 -22.47 3.68 -14.25
N THR A 202 -21.26 3.45 -14.76
CA THR A 202 -20.88 2.27 -15.54
C THR A 202 -20.25 1.17 -14.67
N TYR A 203 -20.55 -0.09 -14.97
CA TYR A 203 -19.93 -1.27 -14.35
C TYR A 203 -19.48 -2.27 -15.41
N VAL A 204 -18.18 -2.54 -15.45
CA VAL A 204 -17.55 -3.45 -16.42
C VAL A 204 -16.88 -4.59 -15.66
N TYR A 205 -17.21 -5.83 -16.03
CA TYR A 205 -16.66 -7.01 -15.37
C TYR A 205 -16.59 -8.21 -16.33
N ALA A 206 -15.86 -9.24 -15.91
CA ALA A 206 -15.72 -10.50 -16.64
C ALA A 206 -16.30 -11.67 -15.84
N LYS A 207 -16.89 -12.64 -16.53
CA LYS A 207 -17.35 -13.92 -15.98
C LYS A 207 -16.80 -15.08 -16.83
N ASN A 208 -16.85 -16.29 -16.26
CA ASN A 208 -16.43 -17.53 -16.94
C ASN A 208 -14.99 -17.44 -17.50
N HIS A 209 -14.06 -16.96 -16.67
CA HIS A 209 -12.65 -16.81 -17.00
C HIS A 209 -12.00 -18.15 -17.36
N ASP A 210 -11.52 -18.27 -18.60
CA ASP A 210 -10.56 -19.27 -19.04
C ASP A 210 -9.21 -18.58 -19.23
N VAL A 211 -8.42 -18.54 -18.15
CA VAL A 211 -7.13 -17.85 -18.11
C VAL A 211 -6.17 -18.40 -19.16
N ARG A 212 -6.09 -19.73 -19.24
CA ARG A 212 -5.19 -20.43 -20.17
C ARG A 212 -5.64 -20.26 -21.63
N GLY A 213 -6.95 -20.30 -21.88
CA GLY A 213 -7.55 -20.08 -23.19
C GLY A 213 -7.68 -18.60 -23.58
N ARG A 214 -7.27 -17.67 -22.71
CA ARG A 214 -7.29 -16.22 -22.97
C ARG A 214 -8.68 -15.71 -23.36
N LYS A 215 -9.72 -16.16 -22.65
CA LYS A 215 -11.10 -15.76 -22.93
C LYS A 215 -11.98 -15.65 -21.69
N ALA A 216 -12.98 -14.79 -21.79
CA ALA A 216 -14.00 -14.58 -20.76
C ALA A 216 -15.26 -13.95 -21.39
N ILE A 217 -16.40 -14.05 -20.70
CA ILE A 217 -17.58 -13.27 -21.06
C ILE A 217 -17.41 -11.88 -20.45
N ILE A 218 -17.31 -10.86 -21.28
CA ILE A 218 -17.22 -9.47 -20.85
C ILE A 218 -18.62 -8.88 -20.80
N HIS A 219 -18.98 -8.33 -19.65
CA HIS A 219 -20.21 -7.60 -19.42
C HIS A 219 -19.90 -6.12 -19.26
N ALA A 220 -20.70 -5.27 -19.88
CA ALA A 220 -20.72 -3.85 -19.59
C ALA A 220 -22.15 -3.43 -19.28
N GLU A 221 -22.32 -2.76 -18.15
CA GLU A 221 -23.58 -2.23 -17.67
C GLU A 221 -23.45 -0.73 -17.48
N SER A 222 -24.50 0.04 -17.74
CA SER A 222 -24.54 1.46 -17.43
C SER A 222 -25.92 1.86 -16.94
N GLU A 223 -25.97 2.64 -15.87
CA GLU A 223 -27.17 3.39 -15.51
C GLU A 223 -27.38 4.53 -16.51
N VAL A 224 -28.55 4.58 -17.15
CA VAL A 224 -28.90 5.56 -18.18
C VAL A 224 -30.13 6.33 -17.76
N ARG A 225 -30.08 7.66 -17.87
CA ARG A 225 -31.19 8.57 -17.51
C ARG A 225 -31.71 9.30 -18.74
N ASN A 226 -33.04 9.31 -18.90
CA ASN A 226 -33.75 10.06 -19.93
C ASN A 226 -34.36 11.35 -19.34
N GLU A 227 -33.61 12.45 -19.33
CA GLU A 227 -34.13 13.79 -19.00
C GLU A 227 -34.64 14.56 -20.23
N THR A 228 -34.92 13.87 -21.34
CA THR A 228 -35.58 14.50 -22.48
C THR A 228 -37.08 14.67 -22.19
N GLY A 229 -37.76 15.55 -22.90
CA GLY A 229 -39.20 15.78 -22.72
C GLY A 229 -40.11 14.66 -23.21
N LYS A 230 -39.58 13.50 -23.62
CA LYS A 230 -40.34 12.41 -24.27
C LYS A 230 -39.69 11.05 -24.06
N LYS A 231 -40.42 9.98 -24.42
CA LYS A 231 -39.89 8.63 -24.56
C LYS A 231 -38.73 8.59 -25.57
N GLN A 232 -37.69 7.84 -25.24
CA GLN A 232 -36.52 7.65 -26.10
C GLN A 232 -36.24 6.16 -26.28
N THR A 233 -35.90 5.78 -27.51
CA THR A 233 -35.43 4.44 -27.85
C THR A 233 -34.01 4.54 -28.39
N PHE A 234 -33.11 3.72 -27.85
CA PHE A 234 -31.68 3.75 -28.16
C PHE A 234 -31.07 2.34 -28.15
N VAL A 235 -29.85 2.23 -28.65
CA VAL A 235 -29.01 1.02 -28.54
C VAL A 235 -27.78 1.36 -27.72
N TYR A 236 -27.43 0.48 -26.78
CA TYR A 236 -26.22 0.56 -25.97
C TYR A 236 -25.12 -0.27 -26.63
N ASN A 237 -24.02 0.37 -27.02
CA ASN A 237 -22.90 -0.28 -27.71
C ASN A 237 -21.67 -0.32 -26.81
N VAL A 238 -20.87 -1.37 -27.00
CA VAL A 238 -19.63 -1.61 -26.28
C VAL A 238 -18.53 -1.91 -27.29
N GLU A 239 -17.38 -1.27 -27.11
CA GLU A 239 -16.17 -1.51 -27.87
C GLU A 239 -15.01 -1.67 -26.88
N ILE A 240 -14.29 -2.78 -26.99
CA ILE A 240 -13.11 -3.08 -26.17
C ILE A 240 -11.89 -2.77 -27.01
N ILE A 241 -11.14 -1.76 -26.60
CA ILE A 241 -9.89 -1.33 -27.20
C ILE A 241 -8.74 -1.88 -26.36
N ASP A 242 -7.78 -2.53 -27.01
CA ASP A 242 -6.59 -3.00 -26.35
C ASP A 242 -5.58 -1.88 -26.07
N ARG A 243 -4.44 -2.25 -25.51
CA ARG A 243 -3.39 -1.31 -25.13
C ARG A 243 -2.72 -0.61 -26.31
N ASP A 244 -2.73 -1.20 -27.52
CA ASP A 244 -2.11 -0.60 -28.70
C ASP A 244 -3.06 0.34 -29.47
N GLY A 245 -4.33 0.39 -29.03
CA GLY A 245 -5.38 1.19 -29.63
C GLY A 245 -6.25 0.42 -30.63
N SER A 246 -6.03 -0.88 -30.79
CA SER A 246 -6.82 -1.72 -31.70
C SER A 246 -8.11 -2.22 -31.03
N THR A 247 -9.18 -2.28 -31.82
CA THR A 247 -10.45 -2.86 -31.37
C THR A 247 -10.34 -4.38 -31.28
N LEU A 248 -10.35 -4.92 -30.05
CA LEU A 248 -10.36 -6.36 -29.79
C LEU A 248 -11.76 -6.97 -30.02
N SER A 249 -12.82 -6.28 -29.60
CA SER A 249 -14.20 -6.75 -29.79
C SER A 249 -15.20 -5.61 -29.71
N ALA A 250 -16.31 -5.75 -30.44
CA ALA A 250 -17.46 -4.87 -30.33
C ALA A 250 -18.77 -5.68 -30.27
N PHE A 251 -19.75 -5.16 -29.53
CA PHE A 251 -21.08 -5.76 -29.33
C PHE A 251 -22.09 -4.73 -28.82
N SER A 252 -23.38 -5.07 -28.83
CA SER A 252 -24.46 -4.14 -28.47
C SER A 252 -25.65 -4.84 -27.80
N SER A 253 -26.45 -4.07 -27.09
CA SER A 253 -27.75 -4.51 -26.57
C SER A 253 -28.80 -4.62 -27.69
N ALA A 254 -29.94 -5.24 -27.40
CA ALA A 254 -31.16 -4.98 -28.16
C ALA A 254 -31.62 -3.51 -27.94
N PRO A 255 -32.47 -2.94 -28.81
CA PRO A 255 -33.03 -1.60 -28.59
C PRO A 255 -33.76 -1.49 -27.24
N VAL A 256 -33.38 -0.49 -26.44
CA VAL A 256 -33.97 -0.19 -25.13
C VAL A 256 -34.81 1.08 -25.24
N THR A 257 -35.97 1.09 -24.57
CA THR A 257 -36.85 2.26 -24.52
C THR A 257 -37.04 2.71 -23.08
N LEU A 258 -36.81 4.00 -22.83
CA LEU A 258 -37.04 4.65 -21.53
C LEU A 258 -38.12 5.72 -21.64
N ASP A 259 -39.00 5.79 -20.64
CA ASP A 259 -39.96 6.87 -20.48
C ASP A 259 -39.26 8.19 -20.11
N LYS A 260 -39.98 9.31 -20.21
CA LYS A 260 -39.49 10.62 -19.77
C LYS A 260 -39.20 10.57 -18.27
N GLY A 261 -38.00 10.99 -17.87
CA GLY A 261 -37.55 11.04 -16.48
C GLY A 261 -37.06 9.70 -15.93
N GLU A 262 -37.21 8.61 -16.69
CA GLU A 262 -36.81 7.28 -16.24
C GLU A 262 -35.28 7.16 -16.15
N THR A 263 -34.80 6.45 -15.13
CA THR A 263 -33.43 5.97 -15.00
C THR A 263 -33.44 4.44 -14.94
N ARG A 264 -32.60 3.77 -15.72
CA ARG A 264 -32.52 2.30 -15.77
C ARG A 264 -31.11 1.84 -16.08
N THR A 265 -30.67 0.74 -15.47
CA THR A 265 -29.46 0.02 -15.88
C THR A 265 -29.71 -0.74 -17.18
N VAL A 266 -28.87 -0.51 -18.18
CA VAL A 266 -28.82 -1.26 -19.44
C VAL A 266 -27.52 -2.08 -19.51
N SER A 267 -27.51 -3.15 -20.30
CA SER A 267 -26.36 -4.04 -20.40
C SER A 267 -26.16 -4.59 -21.80
N ALA A 268 -24.92 -4.98 -22.07
CA ALA A 268 -24.54 -5.84 -23.19
C ALA A 268 -23.41 -6.77 -22.75
N GLU A 269 -23.32 -7.95 -23.37
CA GLU A 269 -22.28 -8.93 -23.05
C GLU A 269 -21.87 -9.76 -24.27
N LYS A 270 -20.64 -10.28 -24.26
CA LYS A 270 -20.12 -11.17 -25.29
C LYS A 270 -18.95 -12.00 -24.77
N MET A 271 -18.79 -13.23 -25.27
CA MET A 271 -17.54 -13.99 -25.12
C MET A 271 -16.44 -13.29 -25.93
N VAL A 272 -15.34 -12.92 -25.28
CA VAL A 272 -14.18 -12.27 -25.89
C VAL A 272 -12.98 -13.18 -25.75
N GLU A 273 -12.25 -13.37 -26.85
CA GLU A 273 -11.04 -14.18 -26.94
C GLU A 273 -9.81 -13.28 -27.14
N GLY A 274 -8.60 -13.82 -26.97
CA GLY A 274 -7.35 -13.07 -27.12
C GLY A 274 -6.98 -12.20 -25.92
N LEU A 275 -7.73 -12.27 -24.82
CA LEU A 275 -7.52 -11.43 -23.63
C LEU A 275 -6.14 -11.68 -23.00
N HIS A 276 -5.43 -10.59 -22.74
CA HIS A 276 -4.43 -10.49 -21.68
C HIS A 276 -5.13 -10.23 -20.33
N PHE A 277 -4.84 -11.03 -19.31
CA PHE A 277 -5.36 -10.83 -17.96
C PHE A 277 -4.42 -9.95 -17.12
N TRP A 278 -4.99 -9.00 -16.40
CA TRP A 278 -4.29 -8.15 -15.44
C TRP A 278 -3.65 -9.00 -14.33
N SER A 279 -2.42 -8.67 -13.94
CA SER A 279 -1.68 -9.41 -12.90
C SER A 279 -0.65 -8.56 -12.16
N TRP A 280 0.01 -9.16 -11.16
CA TRP A 280 1.06 -8.52 -10.37
C TRP A 280 2.27 -8.13 -11.24
N GLY A 281 2.57 -6.83 -11.30
CA GLY A 281 3.59 -6.22 -12.16
C GLY A 281 3.23 -6.21 -13.66
N TYR A 282 2.06 -6.73 -14.02
CA TYR A 282 1.54 -6.82 -15.39
C TYR A 282 0.17 -6.14 -15.46
N GLY A 283 0.17 -4.82 -15.31
CA GLY A 283 -1.02 -3.96 -15.30
C GLY A 283 -1.63 -3.78 -16.70
N TYR A 284 -2.00 -4.86 -17.37
CA TYR A 284 -2.62 -4.81 -18.70
C TYR A 284 -4.04 -4.27 -18.59
N LEU A 285 -4.29 -3.12 -19.22
CA LEU A 285 -5.57 -2.42 -19.20
C LEU A 285 -6.12 -2.29 -20.63
N TYR A 286 -7.44 -2.27 -20.71
CA TYR A 286 -8.25 -2.02 -21.90
C TYR A 286 -9.02 -0.73 -21.70
N ASP A 287 -9.30 -0.04 -22.79
CA ASP A 287 -10.33 0.99 -22.81
C ASP A 287 -11.65 0.36 -23.28
N VAL A 288 -12.62 0.29 -22.37
CA VAL A 288 -13.98 -0.18 -22.67
C VAL A 288 -14.86 1.04 -22.95
N ASN A 289 -15.06 1.30 -24.24
CA ASN A 289 -15.88 2.39 -24.73
C ASN A 289 -17.36 1.97 -24.75
N THR A 290 -18.19 2.67 -23.99
CA THR A 290 -19.63 2.46 -23.94
C THR A 290 -20.35 3.66 -24.55
N SER A 291 -21.28 3.44 -25.48
CA SER A 291 -21.99 4.53 -26.16
C SER A 291 -23.49 4.28 -26.27
N ILE A 292 -24.25 5.37 -26.32
CA ILE A 292 -25.68 5.37 -26.60
C ILE A 292 -25.90 5.92 -28.01
N THR A 293 -26.61 5.16 -28.83
CA THR A 293 -26.99 5.57 -30.19
C THR A 293 -28.50 5.66 -30.35
N VAL A 294 -28.97 6.77 -30.93
CA VAL A 294 -30.38 6.99 -31.29
C VAL A 294 -30.47 7.14 -32.80
N LYS A 295 -31.22 6.24 -33.46
CA LYS A 295 -31.34 6.19 -34.94
C LYS A 295 -29.96 6.20 -35.64
N GLY A 296 -29.02 5.43 -35.10
CA GLY A 296 -27.65 5.31 -35.62
C GLY A 296 -26.72 6.47 -35.31
N LYS A 297 -27.20 7.54 -34.64
CA LYS A 297 -26.35 8.66 -34.21
C LYS A 297 -25.94 8.49 -32.75
N GLU A 298 -24.64 8.56 -32.47
CA GLU A 298 -24.12 8.61 -31.11
C GLU A 298 -24.51 9.91 -30.41
N ILE A 299 -25.06 9.81 -29.21
CA ILE A 299 -25.48 10.95 -28.39
C ILE A 299 -24.70 11.06 -27.09
N ASP A 300 -24.09 9.97 -26.63
CA ASP A 300 -23.29 9.94 -25.41
C ASP A 300 -22.29 8.78 -25.48
N ARG A 301 -21.07 9.02 -24.99
CA ARG A 301 -19.97 8.05 -24.95
C ARG A 301 -19.20 8.21 -23.65
N GLN A 302 -18.82 7.10 -23.04
CA GLN A 302 -17.89 7.02 -21.93
C GLN A 302 -16.78 6.01 -22.25
N THR A 303 -15.63 6.21 -21.63
CA THR A 303 -14.53 5.26 -21.64
C THR A 303 -14.27 4.83 -20.21
N THR A 304 -14.28 3.52 -19.96
CA THR A 304 -13.84 2.92 -18.70
C THR A 304 -12.55 2.17 -18.96
N THR A 305 -11.43 2.68 -18.44
CA THR A 305 -10.16 1.96 -18.46
C THR A 305 -10.16 0.91 -17.35
N THR A 306 -10.00 -0.38 -17.71
CA THR A 306 -10.04 -1.49 -16.75
C THR A 306 -9.23 -2.69 -17.22
N GLY A 307 -8.97 -3.63 -16.32
CA GLY A 307 -8.31 -4.90 -16.60
C GLY A 307 -9.17 -6.08 -16.15
N PHE A 308 -9.00 -7.22 -16.80
CA PHE A 308 -9.73 -8.44 -16.43
C PHE A 308 -8.81 -9.37 -15.65
N ARG A 309 -9.29 -9.94 -14.54
CA ARG A 309 -8.55 -10.93 -13.74
C ARG A 309 -9.50 -11.86 -13.01
N LYS A 310 -9.05 -13.08 -12.78
CA LYS A 310 -9.76 -14.08 -11.98
C LYS A 310 -9.17 -14.14 -10.58
N THR A 311 -10.01 -14.20 -9.56
CA THR A 311 -9.60 -14.25 -8.15
C THR A 311 -10.34 -15.36 -7.40
N ALA A 312 -9.72 -15.86 -6.32
CA ALA A 312 -10.38 -16.69 -5.33
C ALA A 312 -9.70 -16.55 -3.96
N PHE A 313 -10.46 -16.77 -2.89
CA PHE A 313 -10.01 -16.61 -1.50
C PHE A 313 -10.50 -17.82 -0.69
N ARG A 314 -9.63 -18.82 -0.52
CA ARG A 314 -9.96 -20.12 0.07
C ARG A 314 -8.69 -20.86 0.49
N ASP A 315 -8.83 -21.90 1.30
CA ASP A 315 -7.74 -22.76 1.77
C ASP A 315 -6.62 -21.95 2.45
N GLY A 316 -6.98 -20.88 3.18
CA GLY A 316 -6.02 -19.96 3.78
C GLY A 316 -5.26 -19.07 2.78
N MET A 317 -5.57 -19.14 1.49
CA MET A 317 -4.77 -18.57 0.40
C MET A 317 -5.54 -17.58 -0.47
N THR A 318 -4.80 -16.71 -1.15
CA THR A 318 -5.33 -15.90 -2.26
C THR A 318 -4.83 -16.43 -3.60
N TYR A 319 -5.74 -16.48 -4.57
CA TYR A 319 -5.47 -16.89 -5.94
C TYR A 319 -5.67 -15.71 -6.88
N LEU A 320 -4.72 -15.52 -7.80
CA LEU A 320 -4.82 -14.58 -8.92
C LEU A 320 -4.53 -15.34 -10.21
N ASN A 321 -5.49 -15.32 -11.14
CA ASN A 321 -5.42 -16.02 -12.42
C ASN A 321 -5.02 -17.50 -12.25
N ASP A 322 -5.70 -18.20 -11.33
CA ASP A 322 -5.50 -19.62 -10.97
C ASP A 322 -4.14 -19.96 -10.32
N ARG A 323 -3.30 -18.96 -9.99
CA ARG A 323 -2.03 -19.13 -9.30
C ARG A 323 -2.11 -18.61 -7.86
N VAL A 324 -1.58 -19.37 -6.90
CA VAL A 324 -1.52 -18.98 -5.48
C VAL A 324 -0.51 -17.86 -5.27
N MET A 325 -0.86 -16.91 -4.42
CA MET A 325 -0.02 -15.78 -4.04
C MET A 325 0.00 -15.62 -2.51
N MET A 326 1.20 -15.60 -1.94
CA MET A 326 1.43 -15.09 -0.60
C MET A 326 1.50 -13.56 -0.66
N MET A 327 0.73 -12.87 0.18
CA MET A 327 0.70 -11.40 0.20
C MET A 327 1.92 -10.84 0.91
N HIS A 328 2.61 -9.94 0.24
CA HIS A 328 3.73 -9.19 0.79
C HIS A 328 3.73 -7.79 0.20
N GLY A 329 4.10 -6.81 1.01
CA GLY A 329 4.11 -5.42 0.57
C GLY A 329 3.93 -4.47 1.72
N TYR A 330 3.15 -3.40 1.53
CA TYR A 330 3.23 -2.23 2.40
C TYR A 330 1.87 -1.71 2.85
N ALA A 331 1.77 -1.33 4.12
CA ALA A 331 0.65 -0.56 4.63
C ALA A 331 1.04 0.93 4.54
N GLN A 332 0.56 1.64 3.52
CA GLN A 332 0.95 3.02 3.20
C GLN A 332 -0.12 4.02 3.59
N ARG A 333 0.28 5.21 4.06
CA ARG A 333 -0.66 6.32 4.33
C ARG A 333 -1.31 6.80 3.04
N THR A 334 -2.63 6.95 3.06
CA THR A 334 -3.42 7.37 1.89
C THR A 334 -3.05 8.75 1.35
N SER A 335 -2.51 9.63 2.20
CA SER A 335 -2.02 10.94 1.74
C SER A 335 -0.89 10.81 0.69
N ASN A 336 -0.14 9.70 0.69
CA ASN A 336 0.94 9.39 -0.25
C ASN A 336 1.84 10.60 -0.56
N GLU A 337 2.13 11.40 0.46
CA GLU A 337 2.58 12.77 0.32
C GLU A 337 4.06 12.89 -0.06
N TRP A 338 4.41 14.05 -0.58
CA TRP A 338 5.75 14.45 -0.99
C TRP A 338 6.18 15.76 -0.30
N PRO A 339 7.47 15.90 0.04
CA PRO A 339 8.04 17.13 0.59
C PRO A 339 7.68 18.39 -0.20
N GLY A 340 7.22 19.43 0.51
CA GLY A 340 6.88 20.74 -0.07
C GLY A 340 5.59 20.81 -0.90
N VAL A 341 4.94 19.70 -1.25
CA VAL A 341 3.70 19.68 -2.07
C VAL A 341 2.56 18.84 -1.46
N GLY A 342 2.84 18.11 -0.39
CA GLY A 342 1.86 17.24 0.24
C GLY A 342 1.35 16.19 -0.74
N MET A 343 0.04 16.08 -0.88
CA MET A 343 -0.62 15.10 -1.75
C MET A 343 -0.97 15.63 -3.15
N SER A 344 -0.53 16.86 -3.50
CA SER A 344 -0.86 17.57 -4.75
C SER A 344 0.18 17.31 -5.84
N VAL A 345 0.34 16.05 -6.24
CA VAL A 345 1.32 15.60 -7.24
C VAL A 345 0.64 15.06 -8.51
N PRO A 346 1.26 15.20 -9.70
CA PRO A 346 0.76 14.58 -10.93
C PRO A 346 0.78 13.05 -10.86
N ALA A 347 -0.06 12.41 -11.70
CA ALA A 347 -0.27 10.97 -11.71
C ALA A 347 1.01 10.14 -11.91
N TRP A 348 1.96 10.63 -12.71
CA TRP A 348 3.20 9.90 -12.96
C TRP A 348 4.07 9.74 -11.71
N LEU A 349 3.97 10.64 -10.71
CA LEU A 349 4.67 10.49 -9.43
C LEU A 349 4.03 9.41 -8.54
N SER A 350 2.70 9.21 -8.64
CA SER A 350 2.06 8.03 -8.05
C SER A 350 2.53 6.76 -8.75
N ASP A 351 2.60 6.76 -10.10
CA ASP A 351 3.12 5.63 -10.88
C ASP A 351 4.54 5.27 -10.49
N TYR A 352 5.43 6.26 -10.40
CA TYR A 352 6.80 6.05 -9.94
C TYR A 352 6.85 5.46 -8.52
N SER A 353 6.09 6.03 -7.58
CA SER A 353 6.08 5.56 -6.19
C SER A 353 5.54 4.13 -6.07
N ASN A 354 4.47 3.79 -6.79
CA ASN A 354 3.83 2.47 -6.70
C ASN A 354 4.59 1.42 -7.52
N GLU A 355 5.21 1.80 -8.64
CA GLU A 355 6.14 0.95 -9.40
C GLU A 355 7.32 0.52 -8.52
N LEU A 356 7.87 1.43 -7.70
CA LEU A 356 8.92 1.06 -6.76
C LEU A 356 8.48 0.00 -5.75
N MET A 357 7.22 0.01 -5.29
CA MET A 357 6.72 -1.09 -4.44
C MET A 357 6.76 -2.43 -5.17
N VAL A 358 6.39 -2.46 -6.46
CA VAL A 358 6.47 -3.68 -7.29
C VAL A 358 7.92 -4.10 -7.53
N LEU A 359 8.82 -3.14 -7.79
CA LEU A 359 10.25 -3.39 -8.00
C LEU A 359 10.96 -3.90 -6.74
N SER A 360 10.49 -3.52 -5.54
CA SER A 360 10.95 -4.10 -4.27
C SER A 360 10.45 -5.53 -4.06
N GLY A 361 9.70 -6.10 -5.01
CA GLY A 361 9.03 -7.38 -4.86
C GLY A 361 7.69 -7.31 -4.12
N GLY A 362 7.18 -6.15 -3.70
CA GLY A 362 5.85 -6.06 -3.08
C GLY A 362 4.72 -6.35 -4.06
N ASN A 363 3.71 -7.10 -3.64
CA ASN A 363 2.52 -7.39 -4.42
C ASN A 363 1.23 -6.76 -3.89
N LEU A 364 1.21 -6.31 -2.63
CA LEU A 364 0.04 -5.71 -1.97
C LEU A 364 0.37 -4.34 -1.37
N VAL A 365 -0.47 -3.33 -1.63
CA VAL A 365 -0.55 -2.10 -0.83
C VAL A 365 -1.85 -2.05 -0.04
N ARG A 366 -1.75 -1.95 1.28
CA ARG A 366 -2.87 -1.60 2.14
C ARG A 366 -2.87 -0.09 2.35
N TRP A 367 -3.93 0.59 1.94
CA TRP A 367 -4.07 2.02 2.20
C TRP A 367 -4.56 2.27 3.62
N MET A 368 -3.95 3.25 4.30
CA MET A 368 -4.21 3.53 5.70
C MET A 368 -4.66 4.99 5.90
N HIS A 369 -5.79 5.28 6.52
CA HIS A 369 -6.92 4.36 6.83
C HIS A 369 -8.21 4.84 6.18
N VAL A 370 -8.06 5.51 5.03
CA VAL A 370 -9.15 6.08 4.24
C VAL A 370 -9.00 5.73 2.78
N CYS A 371 -10.09 5.79 2.03
CA CYS A 371 -10.14 5.49 0.61
C CYS A 371 -8.99 6.20 -0.15
N PRO A 372 -8.14 5.46 -0.88
CA PRO A 372 -7.10 6.05 -1.71
C PRO A 372 -7.68 6.98 -2.76
N TRP A 373 -6.90 8.00 -3.11
CA TRP A 373 -7.28 8.92 -4.18
C TRP A 373 -7.37 8.19 -5.51
N LYS A 374 -8.25 8.66 -6.40
CA LYS A 374 -8.44 8.05 -7.73
C LYS A 374 -7.12 7.86 -8.48
N GLN A 375 -6.24 8.85 -8.39
CA GLN A 375 -4.90 8.82 -8.96
C GLN A 375 -4.06 7.62 -8.49
N ASP A 376 -4.06 7.32 -7.18
CA ASP A 376 -3.29 6.22 -6.62
C ASP A 376 -3.94 4.86 -6.96
N ILE A 377 -5.28 4.80 -7.02
CA ILE A 377 -6.00 3.61 -7.47
C ILE A 377 -5.65 3.27 -8.93
N GLU A 378 -5.72 4.24 -9.82
CA GLU A 378 -5.41 4.05 -11.24
C GLU A 378 -3.91 3.78 -11.45
N SER A 379 -3.06 4.32 -10.58
CA SER A 379 -1.64 4.00 -10.57
C SER A 379 -1.42 2.51 -10.25
N CYS A 380 -2.05 1.98 -9.20
CA CYS A 380 -2.03 0.56 -8.88
C CYS A 380 -2.52 -0.31 -10.06
N ASP A 381 -3.55 0.13 -10.79
CA ASP A 381 -4.01 -0.56 -12.00
C ASP A 381 -2.93 -0.61 -13.09
N ARG A 382 -2.27 0.52 -13.38
CA ARG A 382 -1.22 0.61 -14.42
C ARG A 382 0.01 -0.20 -14.06
N VAL A 383 0.48 -0.12 -12.81
CA VAL A 383 1.70 -0.81 -12.38
C VAL A 383 1.49 -2.30 -12.07
N GLY A 384 0.23 -2.74 -11.96
CA GLY A 384 -0.08 -4.11 -11.55
C GLY A 384 0.17 -4.35 -10.06
N LEU A 385 -0.18 -3.40 -9.19
CA LEU A 385 -0.07 -3.54 -7.74
C LEU A 385 -1.44 -3.84 -7.14
N ILE A 386 -1.57 -4.90 -6.37
CA ILE A 386 -2.84 -5.23 -5.70
C ILE A 386 -3.05 -4.26 -4.54
N GLN A 387 -4.28 -3.86 -4.28
CA GLN A 387 -4.61 -3.00 -3.15
C GLN A 387 -5.73 -3.52 -2.25
N ALA A 388 -5.58 -3.23 -0.96
CA ALA A 388 -6.65 -3.23 0.03
C ALA A 388 -7.14 -1.79 0.24
N MET A 389 -8.42 -1.58 -0.09
CA MET A 389 -9.07 -0.28 -0.12
C MET A 389 -9.97 -0.13 1.11
N PRO A 390 -9.62 0.69 2.11
CA PRO A 390 -10.49 0.95 3.23
C PRO A 390 -11.63 1.91 2.85
N ALA A 391 -12.67 1.94 3.67
CA ALA A 391 -13.63 3.05 3.68
C ALA A 391 -12.96 4.29 4.30
N GLY A 392 -13.17 4.50 5.59
CA GLY A 392 -12.52 5.54 6.37
C GLY A 392 -12.78 5.34 7.85
N ASP A 393 -11.73 5.25 8.65
CA ASP A 393 -11.86 5.18 10.10
C ASP A 393 -10.63 5.69 10.85
N ALA A 394 -10.65 5.51 12.18
CA ALA A 394 -9.49 5.70 13.04
C ALA A 394 -8.96 4.33 13.48
N GLU A 395 -9.44 3.80 14.61
CA GLU A 395 -8.97 2.52 15.14
C GLU A 395 -9.95 1.89 16.15
N LYS A 396 -11.25 1.97 15.86
CA LYS A 396 -12.29 1.37 16.71
C LYS A 396 -13.59 1.08 15.96
N ASP A 397 -14.33 0.11 16.47
CA ASP A 397 -15.75 -0.04 16.14
C ASP A 397 -16.57 1.13 16.72
N VAL A 398 -17.62 1.53 16.02
CA VAL A 398 -18.47 2.67 16.37
C VAL A 398 -19.93 2.39 16.05
N ARG A 399 -20.84 3.16 16.65
CA ARG A 399 -22.29 3.08 16.45
C ARG A 399 -22.85 4.46 16.04
N GLY A 400 -24.10 4.49 15.63
CA GLY A 400 -24.82 5.73 15.25
C GLY A 400 -24.17 6.44 14.07
N ARG A 401 -24.21 7.78 14.06
CA ARG A 401 -23.79 8.60 12.90
C ARG A 401 -22.36 8.32 12.42
N HIS A 402 -21.41 8.04 13.31
CA HIS A 402 -20.04 7.69 12.87
C HIS A 402 -19.97 6.38 12.07
N TRP A 403 -20.84 5.41 12.39
CA TRP A 403 -20.95 4.18 11.61
C TRP A 403 -21.63 4.45 10.26
N GLU A 404 -22.71 5.22 10.25
CA GLU A 404 -23.40 5.64 9.02
C GLU A 404 -22.46 6.36 8.05
N GLN A 405 -21.64 7.31 8.54
CA GLN A 405 -20.62 7.99 7.75
C GLN A 405 -19.63 7.00 7.11
N ARG A 406 -19.25 5.93 7.82
CA ARG A 406 -18.36 4.90 7.29
C ARG A 406 -19.04 4.06 6.22
N VAL A 407 -20.30 3.68 6.41
CA VAL A 407 -21.12 2.94 5.42
C VAL A 407 -21.33 3.78 4.17
N GLU A 408 -21.66 5.07 4.32
CA GLU A 408 -21.80 6.03 3.22
C GLU A 408 -20.51 6.18 2.42
N LEU A 409 -19.36 6.29 3.12
CA LEU A 409 -18.06 6.37 2.46
C LEU A 409 -17.70 5.07 1.73
N MET A 410 -17.94 3.90 2.34
CA MET A 410 -17.70 2.61 1.68
C MET A 410 -18.54 2.46 0.41
N ARG A 411 -19.82 2.84 0.48
CA ARG A 411 -20.74 2.82 -0.67
C ARG A 411 -20.17 3.63 -1.82
N ASP A 412 -19.78 4.86 -1.54
CA ASP A 412 -19.27 5.78 -2.55
C ASP A 412 -17.95 5.28 -3.14
N ALA A 413 -17.05 4.78 -2.29
CA ALA A 413 -15.76 4.21 -2.71
C ALA A 413 -15.94 2.99 -3.62
N ILE A 414 -16.87 2.08 -3.29
CA ILE A 414 -17.21 0.92 -4.13
C ILE A 414 -17.76 1.39 -5.47
N ILE A 415 -18.78 2.26 -5.49
CA ILE A 415 -19.42 2.72 -6.73
C ILE A 415 -18.41 3.41 -7.66
N TYR A 416 -17.57 4.26 -7.11
CA TYR A 416 -16.61 5.06 -7.87
C TYR A 416 -15.42 4.24 -8.39
N ASN A 417 -15.06 3.13 -7.70
CA ASN A 417 -13.85 2.36 -8.00
C ASN A 417 -14.07 0.89 -8.38
N ARG A 418 -15.33 0.41 -8.48
CA ARG A 418 -15.64 -0.99 -8.83
C ARG A 418 -15.10 -1.47 -10.18
N ASN A 419 -14.67 -0.57 -11.07
CA ASN A 419 -14.03 -0.91 -12.34
C ASN A 419 -12.50 -1.02 -12.25
N ASN A 420 -11.87 -0.72 -11.11
CA ASN A 420 -10.42 -0.74 -10.97
C ASN A 420 -9.92 -2.17 -10.62
N PRO A 421 -9.16 -2.86 -11.50
CA PRO A 421 -8.74 -4.25 -11.32
C PRO A 421 -7.82 -4.48 -10.12
N SER A 422 -7.02 -3.48 -9.73
CA SER A 422 -6.07 -3.61 -8.61
C SER A 422 -6.74 -3.83 -7.26
N ILE A 423 -7.98 -3.39 -7.08
CA ILE A 423 -8.71 -3.59 -5.82
C ILE A 423 -9.13 -5.05 -5.74
N LEU A 424 -8.51 -5.79 -4.80
CA LEU A 424 -8.88 -7.17 -4.46
C LEU A 424 -9.51 -7.27 -3.08
N PHE A 425 -9.27 -6.31 -2.20
CA PHE A 425 -9.78 -6.31 -0.82
C PHE A 425 -10.48 -5.00 -0.49
N TYR A 426 -11.70 -5.07 0.03
CA TYR A 426 -12.38 -3.96 0.70
C TYR A 426 -12.19 -4.07 2.20
N GLU A 427 -11.59 -3.05 2.82
CA GLU A 427 -11.30 -3.02 4.25
C GLU A 427 -12.38 -2.24 5.03
N CYS A 428 -13.13 -2.94 5.89
CA CYS A 428 -14.25 -2.37 6.63
C CYS A 428 -13.83 -1.56 7.88
N GLY A 429 -12.59 -1.74 8.33
CA GLY A 429 -12.05 -1.06 9.50
C GLY A 429 -10.55 -1.30 9.69
N ASN A 430 -9.86 -0.27 10.16
CA ASN A 430 -8.51 -0.39 10.67
C ASN A 430 -8.47 -1.19 11.98
N LYS A 431 -9.58 -1.43 12.67
CA LYS A 431 -9.68 -2.35 13.84
C LYS A 431 -10.86 -3.31 13.63
N GLY A 432 -10.91 -4.41 14.40
CA GLY A 432 -12.07 -5.28 14.45
C GLY A 432 -13.38 -4.51 14.70
N ILE A 433 -14.40 -4.86 13.93
CA ILE A 433 -15.77 -4.38 14.05
C ILE A 433 -16.70 -5.52 14.45
N SER A 434 -17.93 -5.21 14.86
CA SER A 434 -18.93 -6.23 15.16
C SER A 434 -19.28 -7.07 13.91
N GLU A 435 -19.73 -8.32 14.12
CA GLU A 435 -20.17 -9.18 13.01
C GLU A 435 -21.36 -8.58 12.24
N GLU A 436 -22.23 -7.85 12.93
CA GLU A 436 -23.35 -7.10 12.35
C GLU A 436 -22.86 -6.05 11.34
N HIS A 437 -21.93 -5.19 11.78
CA HIS A 437 -21.31 -4.16 10.94
C HIS A 437 -20.55 -4.75 9.76
N GLN A 438 -19.81 -5.85 9.97
CA GLN A 438 -19.11 -6.54 8.90
C GLN A 438 -20.10 -7.14 7.88
N MET A 439 -21.22 -7.70 8.33
CA MET A 439 -22.27 -8.22 7.45
C MET A 439 -22.93 -7.10 6.64
N GLU A 440 -23.18 -5.94 7.24
CA GLU A 440 -23.71 -4.76 6.53
C GLU A 440 -22.77 -4.30 5.42
N MET A 441 -21.47 -4.20 5.71
CA MET A 441 -20.46 -3.85 4.70
C MET A 441 -20.40 -4.89 3.57
N LYS A 442 -20.51 -6.19 3.90
CA LYS A 442 -20.59 -7.26 2.90
C LYS A 442 -21.83 -7.14 2.02
N GLN A 443 -23.00 -6.88 2.60
CA GLN A 443 -24.24 -6.64 1.84
C GLN A 443 -24.12 -5.41 0.93
N LEU A 444 -23.42 -4.37 1.39
CA LEU A 444 -23.15 -3.18 0.61
C LEU A 444 -22.27 -3.50 -0.63
N ARG A 445 -21.21 -4.29 -0.45
CA ARG A 445 -20.39 -4.82 -1.55
C ARG A 445 -21.21 -5.68 -2.49
N ASP A 446 -21.99 -6.62 -1.98
CA ASP A 446 -22.84 -7.50 -2.79
C ASP A 446 -23.88 -6.72 -3.60
N LYS A 447 -24.33 -5.56 -3.09
CA LYS A 447 -25.27 -4.69 -3.80
C LYS A 447 -24.62 -3.90 -4.95
N TYR A 448 -23.44 -3.31 -4.73
CA TYR A 448 -22.85 -2.36 -5.68
C TYR A 448 -21.70 -2.93 -6.53
N ASP A 449 -21.13 -4.07 -6.12
CA ASP A 449 -20.03 -4.78 -6.77
C ASP A 449 -20.15 -6.32 -6.67
N PRO A 450 -21.27 -6.92 -7.10
CA PRO A 450 -21.51 -8.37 -7.00
C PRO A 450 -20.59 -9.24 -7.88
N HIS A 451 -19.86 -8.64 -8.82
CA HIS A 451 -19.10 -9.34 -9.86
C HIS A 451 -17.62 -8.96 -9.88
N GLY A 452 -17.17 -8.14 -8.92
CA GLY A 452 -15.81 -7.61 -8.89
C GLY A 452 -14.73 -8.66 -8.59
N GLY A 453 -15.11 -9.82 -8.04
CA GLY A 453 -14.16 -10.83 -7.56
C GLY A 453 -13.27 -10.31 -6.45
N ARG A 454 -13.83 -9.51 -5.53
CA ARG A 454 -13.09 -8.87 -4.42
C ARG A 454 -13.48 -9.53 -3.12
N ALA A 455 -12.57 -9.69 -2.17
CA ALA A 455 -12.90 -10.10 -0.81
C ALA A 455 -13.24 -8.86 0.05
N ILE A 456 -14.06 -9.06 1.09
CA ILE A 456 -14.37 -8.02 2.08
C ILE A 456 -14.11 -8.51 3.51
N GLY A 457 -13.53 -7.66 4.35
CA GLY A 457 -12.99 -8.05 5.65
C GLY A 457 -12.27 -6.89 6.33
N CYS A 458 -11.64 -7.15 7.47
CA CYS A 458 -10.84 -6.14 8.16
C CYS A 458 -9.88 -6.78 9.18
N ARG A 459 -9.13 -5.94 9.90
CA ARG A 459 -8.29 -6.40 11.01
C ARG A 459 -9.14 -7.08 12.08
N GLU A 460 -8.56 -8.05 12.80
CA GLU A 460 -9.17 -8.85 13.88
C GLU A 460 -10.35 -9.75 13.43
N MET A 461 -10.61 -9.90 12.13
CA MET A 461 -11.59 -10.86 11.59
C MET A 461 -10.96 -12.23 11.33
N LEU A 462 -10.35 -12.86 12.33
CA LEU A 462 -9.57 -14.09 12.11
C LEU A 462 -10.49 -15.28 11.76
N ASN A 463 -11.41 -15.64 12.66
CA ASN A 463 -12.24 -16.85 12.51
C ASN A 463 -13.70 -16.56 12.11
N LYS A 464 -14.00 -15.32 11.72
CA LYS A 464 -15.34 -14.83 11.37
C LYS A 464 -15.73 -15.14 9.92
N THR A 465 -15.78 -16.42 9.57
CA THR A 465 -15.96 -16.90 8.18
C THR A 465 -17.34 -16.65 7.58
N THR A 466 -18.36 -16.39 8.40
CA THR A 466 -19.72 -16.12 7.93
C THR A 466 -19.88 -14.69 7.38
N CYS A 467 -19.18 -13.72 7.98
CA CYS A 467 -19.30 -12.30 7.63
C CYS A 467 -18.05 -11.71 6.95
N ALA A 468 -16.87 -12.31 7.11
CA ALA A 468 -15.61 -11.85 6.52
C ALA A 468 -15.00 -12.89 5.58
N GLU A 469 -14.48 -12.45 4.44
CA GLU A 469 -13.86 -13.27 3.38
C GLU A 469 -12.33 -13.24 3.43
N TYR A 470 -11.77 -12.34 4.24
CA TYR A 470 -10.37 -12.33 4.65
C TYR A 470 -10.26 -11.72 6.05
N GLY A 471 -9.08 -11.80 6.65
CA GLY A 471 -8.80 -11.11 7.91
C GLY A 471 -7.31 -10.97 8.16
N GLY A 472 -6.95 -10.59 9.37
CA GLY A 472 -5.56 -10.40 9.74
C GLY A 472 -5.42 -9.67 11.05
N GLU A 473 -4.21 -9.66 11.60
CA GLU A 473 -3.92 -8.95 12.86
C GLU A 473 -2.82 -7.90 12.64
N MET A 474 -2.61 -7.09 13.67
CA MET A 474 -1.47 -6.17 13.74
C MET A 474 -0.26 -6.94 14.29
N LEU A 475 0.92 -6.78 13.70
CA LEU A 475 2.21 -7.27 14.20
C LEU A 475 2.40 -8.80 14.29
N TYR A 476 1.32 -9.57 14.39
CA TYR A 476 1.36 -11.00 14.69
C TYR A 476 1.00 -11.87 13.49
N ILE A 477 1.33 -13.16 13.61
CA ILE A 477 1.09 -14.17 12.59
C ILE A 477 -0.09 -15.03 12.98
N ASN A 478 -1.00 -15.19 12.04
CA ASN A 478 -2.16 -16.05 12.13
C ASN A 478 -2.16 -16.97 10.90
N LYS A 479 -2.69 -18.18 11.09
CA LYS A 479 -2.92 -19.14 10.02
C LYS A 479 -4.40 -19.45 9.90
N SER A 480 -4.82 -19.90 8.73
CA SER A 480 -6.16 -20.44 8.50
C SER A 480 -6.12 -21.57 7.49
N ALA A 481 -6.98 -22.57 7.64
CA ALA A 481 -7.30 -23.55 6.59
C ALA A 481 -8.51 -23.10 5.74
N GLY A 482 -9.24 -22.07 6.17
CA GLY A 482 -10.46 -21.59 5.52
C GLY A 482 -10.22 -20.43 4.56
N LYS A 483 -10.11 -19.22 5.09
CA LYS A 483 -10.01 -17.97 4.31
C LYS A 483 -8.62 -17.34 4.49
N PRO A 484 -8.12 -16.54 3.54
CA PRO A 484 -6.81 -15.91 3.72
C PRO A 484 -6.78 -15.00 4.93
N VAL A 485 -5.71 -15.14 5.71
CA VAL A 485 -5.35 -14.25 6.81
C VAL A 485 -3.94 -13.71 6.57
N TRP A 486 -3.79 -12.39 6.58
CA TRP A 486 -2.51 -11.72 6.36
C TRP A 486 -2.36 -10.53 7.30
N ALA A 487 -1.17 -10.28 7.84
CA ALA A 487 -0.96 -9.20 8.80
C ALA A 487 -1.14 -7.81 8.17
N MET A 488 -1.91 -6.95 8.83
CA MET A 488 -2.34 -5.68 8.24
C MET A 488 -1.38 -4.52 8.49
N GLU A 489 -0.42 -4.69 9.39
CA GLU A 489 0.74 -3.81 9.55
C GLU A 489 1.75 -4.49 10.48
N TYR A 490 2.98 -4.69 10.02
CA TYR A 490 4.09 -5.21 10.83
C TYR A 490 5.35 -4.34 10.73
N CYS A 491 6.26 -4.51 11.71
CA CYS A 491 7.54 -3.80 11.87
C CYS A 491 7.41 -2.26 11.93
N ARG A 492 7.50 -1.68 13.12
CA ARG A 492 7.26 -0.24 13.35
C ARG A 492 8.51 0.61 13.40
N ASP A 493 9.66 -0.01 13.25
CA ASP A 493 10.98 0.59 13.21
C ASP A 493 11.06 1.75 12.21
N GLU A 494 11.97 2.66 12.49
CA GLU A 494 12.18 3.96 11.87
C GLU A 494 13.67 4.10 11.60
N ALA A 495 14.05 4.43 10.36
CA ALA A 495 15.44 4.56 9.96
C ALA A 495 15.59 5.73 8.99
N LEU A 496 16.35 6.76 9.37
CA LEU A 496 16.67 7.85 8.45
C LEU A 496 17.68 7.37 7.41
N ARG A 497 17.42 7.67 6.12
CA ARG A 497 18.31 7.25 5.02
C ARG A 497 19.75 7.72 5.20
N ARG A 498 19.96 8.89 5.82
CA ARG A 498 21.28 9.51 6.00
C ARG A 498 22.27 8.71 6.85
N TYR A 499 21.82 7.75 7.68
CA TYR A 499 22.69 6.99 8.59
C TYR A 499 22.91 5.56 8.09
N TRP A 500 24.08 5.29 7.52
CA TRP A 500 24.40 3.96 6.98
C TRP A 500 24.48 2.89 8.07
N ASP A 501 25.35 3.11 9.04
CA ASP A 501 25.73 2.18 10.10
C ASP A 501 26.42 2.94 11.26
N ASP A 502 26.83 2.21 12.31
CA ASP A 502 27.45 2.79 13.52
C ASP A 502 28.79 3.49 13.28
N TRP A 503 29.40 3.33 12.11
CA TRP A 503 30.75 3.82 11.85
C TRP A 503 30.73 5.03 10.93
N SER A 504 29.73 5.13 10.05
CA SER A 504 29.73 6.06 8.93
C SER A 504 29.29 7.47 9.31
N TYR A 505 29.84 8.47 8.63
CA TYR A 505 29.40 9.86 8.77
C TYR A 505 28.12 10.12 7.93
N PRO A 506 27.14 10.92 8.42
CA PRO A 506 27.05 11.49 9.77
C PRO A 506 26.86 10.39 10.83
N TYR A 507 27.64 10.45 11.90
CA TYR A 507 27.64 9.42 12.94
C TYR A 507 26.31 9.42 13.68
N HIS A 508 25.69 8.25 13.75
CA HIS A 508 24.53 7.97 14.57
C HIS A 508 24.74 6.59 15.17
N LYS A 509 24.83 6.54 16.51
CA LYS A 509 24.89 5.27 17.21
C LYS A 509 23.51 4.62 17.12
N HIS A 510 23.47 3.39 16.66
CA HIS A 510 22.25 2.63 16.53
C HIS A 510 21.44 2.66 17.84
N GLY A 511 20.16 3.04 17.71
CA GLY A 511 19.22 3.15 18.80
C GLY A 511 19.20 4.49 19.53
N ASP A 512 20.13 5.40 19.27
CA ASP A 512 20.08 6.76 19.84
C ASP A 512 18.86 7.52 19.30
N GLY A 513 18.22 8.36 20.11
CA GLY A 513 17.02 9.11 19.71
C GLY A 513 16.29 9.74 20.90
N PRO A 514 15.25 10.56 20.66
CA PRO A 514 14.46 11.14 21.75
C PRO A 514 13.72 10.05 22.54
N LEU A 515 13.40 10.33 23.81
CA LEU A 515 12.57 9.41 24.59
C LEU A 515 11.20 9.23 23.93
N TYR A 516 10.76 7.98 23.80
CA TYR A 516 9.42 7.62 23.37
C TYR A 516 8.67 6.93 24.51
N ARG A 517 7.62 7.59 25.03
CA ARG A 517 6.85 7.10 26.19
C ARG A 517 7.73 6.74 27.39
N ASP A 518 8.63 7.66 27.73
CA ASP A 518 9.60 7.55 28.85
C ASP A 518 10.59 6.38 28.73
N ALA A 519 10.75 5.80 27.53
CA ALA A 519 11.75 4.78 27.22
C ALA A 519 12.70 5.28 26.12
N ASP A 520 13.92 4.74 26.07
CA ASP A 520 14.86 5.03 25.00
C ASP A 520 14.34 4.52 23.64
N ALA A 521 14.80 5.15 22.55
CA ALA A 521 14.32 4.86 21.21
C ALA A 521 14.94 3.61 20.58
N SER A 522 15.79 2.84 21.28
CA SER A 522 16.56 1.74 20.68
C SER A 522 15.69 0.65 20.04
N ALA A 523 14.48 0.48 20.54
CA ALA A 523 13.50 -0.44 19.99
C ALA A 523 12.96 -0.05 18.61
N TYR A 524 13.14 1.20 18.16
CA TYR A 524 12.57 1.71 16.92
C TYR A 524 13.56 2.47 16.05
N ASN A 525 14.57 3.15 16.60
CA ASN A 525 15.45 4.01 15.81
C ASN A 525 16.68 3.25 15.30
N GLN A 526 16.65 2.89 14.02
CA GLN A 526 17.61 2.00 13.37
C GLN A 526 18.56 2.77 12.45
N ASN A 527 19.80 2.30 12.33
CA ASN A 527 20.64 2.61 11.17
C ASN A 527 20.17 1.77 9.96
N ASN A 528 20.53 2.15 8.73
CA ASN A 528 20.01 1.46 7.54
C ASN A 528 20.42 -0.02 7.47
N ASP A 529 21.62 -0.36 7.96
CA ASP A 529 22.09 -1.73 8.03
C ASP A 529 21.24 -2.60 8.97
N GLN A 530 20.98 -2.13 10.19
CA GLN A 530 20.16 -2.82 11.18
C GLN A 530 18.68 -2.84 10.76
N PHE A 531 18.20 -1.80 10.09
CA PHE A 531 16.84 -1.79 9.54
C PHE A 531 16.65 -2.85 8.45
N ALA A 532 17.67 -3.10 7.61
CA ALA A 532 17.63 -4.18 6.63
C ALA A 532 17.65 -5.57 7.31
N VAL A 533 18.49 -5.76 8.33
CA VAL A 533 18.51 -6.97 9.16
C VAL A 533 17.12 -7.21 9.79
N GLU A 534 16.48 -6.13 10.25
CA GLU A 534 15.16 -6.20 10.86
C GLU A 534 14.08 -6.63 9.87
N MET A 535 14.10 -6.12 8.63
CA MET A 535 13.19 -6.59 7.59
C MET A 535 13.32 -8.09 7.37
N VAL A 536 14.55 -8.62 7.35
CA VAL A 536 14.80 -10.06 7.16
C VAL A 536 14.26 -10.87 8.34
N ARG A 537 14.59 -10.45 9.57
CA ARG A 537 14.10 -11.09 10.80
C ARG A 537 12.58 -11.17 10.83
N ARG A 538 11.90 -10.06 10.53
CA ARG A 538 10.43 -9.99 10.59
C ARG A 538 9.75 -10.76 9.48
N TRP A 539 10.27 -10.71 8.26
CA TRP A 539 9.71 -11.48 7.14
C TRP A 539 9.85 -12.99 7.34
N TYR A 540 10.94 -13.45 7.97
CA TYR A 540 11.20 -14.88 8.15
C TYR A 540 10.08 -15.61 8.92
N ASP A 541 9.49 -14.97 9.93
CA ASP A 541 8.39 -15.60 10.67
C ASP A 541 7.17 -15.84 9.75
N TYR A 542 6.84 -14.90 8.84
CA TYR A 542 5.78 -15.10 7.83
C TYR A 542 6.17 -16.18 6.82
N TRP A 543 7.43 -16.16 6.37
CA TRP A 543 7.97 -17.14 5.43
C TRP A 543 7.81 -18.57 5.94
N MET A 544 8.00 -18.81 7.24
CA MET A 544 7.84 -20.14 7.84
C MET A 544 6.42 -20.69 7.72
N GLU A 545 5.40 -19.82 7.70
CA GLU A 545 3.98 -20.20 7.64
C GLU A 545 3.35 -20.10 6.25
N ARG A 546 4.16 -19.88 5.20
CA ARG A 546 3.68 -19.68 3.82
C ARG A 546 2.96 -20.91 3.23
N PRO A 547 2.23 -20.76 2.11
CA PRO A 547 1.68 -21.89 1.36
C PRO A 547 2.70 -23.01 1.08
N GLY A 548 2.28 -24.26 1.29
CA GLY A 548 3.11 -25.46 1.15
C GLY A 548 3.69 -26.04 2.45
N THR A 549 3.41 -25.41 3.60
CA THR A 549 3.92 -25.84 4.92
C THR A 549 2.88 -26.55 5.79
N GLY A 550 1.69 -26.83 5.25
CA GLY A 550 0.61 -27.53 5.94
C GLY A 550 -0.75 -27.17 5.37
N LEU A 551 -1.82 -27.70 5.97
CA LEU A 551 -3.21 -27.35 5.62
C LEU A 551 -3.55 -25.92 6.05
N ARG A 552 -3.06 -25.49 7.22
CA ARG A 552 -3.20 -24.13 7.74
C ARG A 552 -1.98 -23.33 7.35
N VAL A 553 -2.18 -22.14 6.80
CA VAL A 553 -1.10 -21.27 6.32
C VAL A 553 -1.38 -19.81 6.66
N SER A 554 -0.32 -19.01 6.77
CA SER A 554 -0.41 -17.56 6.72
C SER A 554 -0.36 -17.11 5.27
N ASN A 555 -1.25 -16.21 4.89
CA ASN A 555 -1.23 -15.58 3.58
C ASN A 555 -0.28 -14.37 3.53
N GLY A 556 0.61 -14.20 4.52
CA GLY A 556 1.65 -13.18 4.56
C GLY A 556 1.26 -11.89 5.29
N GLY A 557 1.65 -10.72 4.80
CA GLY A 557 1.38 -9.46 5.49
C GLY A 557 1.97 -8.21 4.84
N THR A 558 1.62 -7.06 5.40
CA THR A 558 2.04 -5.74 4.92
C THR A 558 2.92 -5.04 5.95
N LYS A 559 4.13 -4.66 5.52
CA LYS A 559 5.08 -3.91 6.33
C LYS A 559 4.61 -2.46 6.43
N ILE A 560 4.65 -1.86 7.62
CA ILE A 560 4.13 -0.51 7.78
C ILE A 560 5.02 0.51 7.05
N ILE A 561 4.38 1.37 6.27
CA ILE A 561 4.96 2.46 5.49
C ILE A 561 5.92 1.97 4.40
N PHE A 562 5.63 2.33 3.15
CA PHE A 562 6.57 2.18 2.05
C PHE A 562 7.53 3.37 1.99
N SER A 563 6.99 4.59 1.91
CA SER A 563 7.75 5.83 1.85
C SER A 563 7.55 6.65 3.13
N ASP A 564 8.62 7.24 3.65
CA ASP A 564 8.55 8.10 4.84
C ASP A 564 7.41 9.12 4.74
N THR A 565 6.71 9.35 5.86
CA THR A 565 5.40 10.00 5.89
C THR A 565 5.32 11.06 6.97
N ASN A 566 4.65 12.19 6.70
CA ASN A 566 4.41 13.30 7.61
C ASN A 566 3.35 12.96 8.69
N THR A 567 3.29 11.72 9.16
CA THR A 567 2.37 11.26 10.23
C THR A 567 3.13 10.98 11.52
N HIS A 568 2.42 10.51 12.56
CA HIS A 568 3.01 10.21 13.88
C HIS A 568 4.29 9.36 13.76
N ASN A 569 5.38 9.84 14.38
CA ASN A 569 6.70 9.22 14.39
C ASN A 569 7.14 8.79 15.81
N ARG A 570 8.27 8.10 15.89
CA ARG A 570 8.92 7.63 17.14
C ARG A 570 10.41 7.90 17.17
N GLY A 571 11.01 8.21 16.01
CA GLY A 571 12.43 8.54 15.90
C GLY A 571 12.72 10.03 16.14
N GLU A 572 13.91 10.46 15.73
CA GLU A 572 14.40 11.83 15.91
C GLU A 572 13.82 12.87 14.92
N SER A 573 13.06 12.43 13.91
CA SER A 573 12.47 13.32 12.90
C SER A 573 11.11 13.89 13.34
N ASN A 574 10.68 14.99 12.72
CA ASN A 574 9.32 15.52 12.88
C ASN A 574 8.29 14.80 11.97
N TYR A 575 8.71 13.76 11.25
CA TYR A 575 7.91 12.88 10.40
C TYR A 575 8.38 11.44 10.61
N ARG A 576 7.56 10.48 10.20
CA ARG A 576 7.80 9.04 10.43
C ARG A 576 8.73 8.48 9.36
N THR A 577 9.84 7.89 9.79
CA THR A 577 10.90 7.36 8.90
C THR A 577 10.83 5.84 8.75
N SER A 578 9.64 5.26 8.94
CA SER A 578 9.44 3.82 8.81
C SER A 578 9.53 3.34 7.37
N GLY A 579 9.59 4.18 6.33
CA GLY A 579 9.61 3.74 4.93
C GLY A 579 10.85 2.93 4.56
N VAL A 580 10.75 2.03 3.58
CA VAL A 580 11.92 1.41 2.92
C VAL A 580 12.51 2.31 1.82
N VAL A 581 11.78 3.36 1.45
CA VAL A 581 12.29 4.51 0.70
C VAL A 581 12.06 5.77 1.53
N ASP A 582 12.87 6.80 1.32
CA ASP A 582 12.65 8.09 1.98
C ASP A 582 11.45 8.86 1.38
N ALA A 583 11.17 10.06 1.90
CA ALA A 583 10.06 10.89 1.46
C ALA A 583 10.17 11.33 -0.03
N MET A 584 11.37 11.32 -0.60
CA MET A 584 11.65 11.60 -2.02
C MET A 584 11.80 10.32 -2.85
N ARG A 585 11.44 9.16 -2.30
CA ARG A 585 11.47 7.83 -2.92
C ARG A 585 12.90 7.37 -3.27
N LEU A 586 13.92 7.84 -2.56
CA LEU A 586 15.26 7.25 -2.62
C LEU A 586 15.29 5.96 -1.78
N PRO A 587 15.75 4.82 -2.32
CA PRO A 587 15.72 3.54 -1.62
C PRO A 587 16.75 3.46 -0.49
N LYS A 588 16.34 2.79 0.60
CA LYS A 588 17.19 2.34 1.73
C LYS A 588 17.63 0.90 1.49
N ASP A 589 18.59 0.37 2.26
CA ASP A 589 18.97 -1.06 2.17
C ASP A 589 17.79 -2.02 2.39
N ALA A 590 16.83 -1.63 3.23
CA ALA A 590 15.59 -2.37 3.46
C ALA A 590 14.77 -2.62 2.17
N PHE A 591 14.83 -1.72 1.18
CA PHE A 591 14.19 -1.91 -0.12
C PHE A 591 14.78 -3.13 -0.86
N TYR A 592 16.10 -3.22 -0.89
CA TYR A 592 16.82 -4.29 -1.58
C TYR A 592 16.73 -5.62 -0.81
N ALA A 593 16.66 -5.58 0.52
CA ALA A 593 16.38 -6.77 1.33
C ALA A 593 15.01 -7.38 0.95
N HIS A 594 13.95 -6.57 0.84
CA HIS A 594 12.66 -7.03 0.35
C HIS A 594 12.73 -7.52 -1.10
N GLN A 595 13.48 -6.83 -1.97
CA GLN A 595 13.63 -7.25 -3.36
C GLN A 595 14.18 -8.67 -3.47
N VAL A 596 15.14 -9.04 -2.62
CA VAL A 596 15.67 -10.41 -2.55
C VAL A 596 14.61 -11.39 -2.00
N MET A 597 14.02 -11.09 -0.84
CA MET A 597 13.12 -12.02 -0.14
C MET A 597 11.76 -12.23 -0.84
N TRP A 598 11.27 -11.22 -1.55
CA TRP A 598 9.95 -11.21 -2.19
C TRP A 598 10.02 -11.41 -3.71
N ASN A 599 11.14 -11.92 -4.22
CA ASN A 599 11.30 -12.16 -5.66
C ASN A 599 10.49 -13.38 -6.16
N GLY A 600 9.21 -13.50 -5.81
CA GLY A 600 8.33 -14.55 -6.29
C GLY A 600 6.93 -14.52 -5.69
N TRP A 601 6.08 -15.46 -6.13
CA TRP A 601 4.65 -15.50 -5.77
C TRP A 601 4.39 -16.09 -4.39
N VAL A 602 5.17 -17.11 -3.99
CA VAL A 602 5.15 -17.72 -2.66
C VAL A 602 6.59 -17.96 -2.21
N THR A 603 7.39 -18.57 -3.10
CA THR A 603 8.85 -18.68 -2.94
C THR A 603 9.57 -17.84 -3.99
N PRO A 604 10.83 -17.40 -3.74
CA PRO A 604 11.62 -16.75 -4.78
C PRO A 604 11.68 -17.57 -6.07
N ASP A 605 11.37 -16.93 -7.20
CA ASP A 605 11.42 -17.52 -8.55
C ASP A 605 12.86 -17.57 -9.06
N LYS A 606 13.71 -16.63 -8.64
CA LYS A 606 15.13 -16.54 -8.96
C LYS A 606 15.90 -15.99 -7.77
N SER A 607 17.07 -16.55 -7.49
CA SER A 607 17.90 -16.07 -6.40
C SER A 607 18.52 -14.71 -6.71
N MET A 608 18.60 -13.88 -5.68
CA MET A 608 19.25 -12.57 -5.71
C MET A 608 20.20 -12.44 -4.52
N THR A 609 21.17 -11.55 -4.61
CA THR A 609 22.15 -11.31 -3.55
C THR A 609 22.31 -9.82 -3.35
N HIS A 610 22.25 -9.36 -2.10
CA HIS A 610 22.45 -7.95 -1.73
C HIS A 610 23.41 -7.80 -0.56
N ILE A 611 24.59 -7.21 -0.76
CA ILE A 611 25.45 -6.71 0.32
C ILE A 611 24.84 -5.41 0.88
N VAL A 612 24.61 -5.37 2.19
CA VAL A 612 24.03 -4.21 2.89
C VAL A 612 25.10 -3.13 3.14
N GLY A 613 24.76 -1.88 2.86
CA GLY A 613 25.59 -0.70 3.16
C GLY A 613 26.53 -0.29 2.02
N HIS A 614 27.77 0.08 2.38
CA HIS A 614 28.79 0.54 1.43
C HIS A 614 30.21 0.04 1.79
N TRP A 615 31.23 0.42 1.02
CA TRP A 615 32.62 -0.03 1.24
C TRP A 615 33.63 1.13 1.28
N ASN A 616 33.35 2.15 2.09
CA ASN A 616 34.18 3.36 2.26
C ASN A 616 34.50 3.58 3.74
N TYR A 617 35.54 2.92 4.27
CA TYR A 617 35.91 3.01 5.69
C TYR A 617 37.34 3.51 5.94
N GLU A 618 38.00 4.06 4.93
CA GLU A 618 39.41 4.47 5.00
C GLU A 618 39.69 5.48 6.12
N GLU A 619 38.77 6.42 6.36
CA GLU A 619 38.92 7.44 7.42
C GLU A 619 38.89 6.83 8.83
N TYR A 620 38.27 5.65 8.99
CA TYR A 620 38.21 4.90 10.26
C TYR A 620 39.37 3.92 10.45
N CYS A 621 40.07 3.59 9.36
CA CYS A 621 41.30 2.77 9.39
C CYS A 621 42.53 3.56 9.81
N ARG A 622 42.42 4.90 9.89
CA ARG A 622 43.47 5.78 10.37
C ARG A 622 43.30 5.92 11.87
N ASP A 623 43.87 5.00 12.64
CA ASP A 623 44.06 5.24 14.07
C ASP A 623 44.65 6.65 14.24
N ARG A 624 43.99 7.49 15.05
CA ARG A 624 44.40 8.87 15.36
C ARG A 624 45.80 8.95 15.96
N ASN A 625 46.49 7.82 16.22
CA ASN A 625 47.88 7.80 16.67
C ASN A 625 48.87 6.85 15.95
N ASN A 626 48.49 5.80 15.18
CA ASN A 626 49.46 4.80 14.70
C ASN A 626 49.33 4.25 13.26
N GLY A 627 48.35 4.68 12.44
CA GLY A 627 48.32 4.35 11.00
C GLY A 627 48.10 2.87 10.61
N ASN A 628 47.57 2.03 11.52
CA ASN A 628 47.33 0.60 11.24
C ASN A 628 45.91 0.34 10.69
N MET A 629 45.79 -0.34 9.54
CA MET A 629 44.52 -0.64 8.84
C MET A 629 43.74 -1.83 9.45
N ASP A 630 43.55 -1.88 10.77
CA ASP A 630 42.89 -3.02 11.45
C ASP A 630 41.36 -2.86 11.62
N PHE A 631 40.72 -1.95 10.88
CA PHE A 631 39.27 -1.80 10.96
C PHE A 631 38.57 -3.06 10.45
N LYS A 632 37.69 -3.60 11.30
CA LYS A 632 36.84 -4.75 11.00
C LYS A 632 35.41 -4.41 11.31
N LYS A 633 34.50 -4.88 10.47
CA LYS A 633 33.07 -4.79 10.74
C LYS A 633 32.36 -6.09 10.38
N THR A 634 31.14 -6.23 10.87
CA THR A 634 30.21 -7.23 10.39
C THR A 634 29.66 -6.80 9.03
N VAL A 635 29.66 -7.72 8.06
CA VAL A 635 29.04 -7.54 6.76
C VAL A 635 27.81 -8.43 6.67
N TYR A 636 26.67 -7.83 6.34
CA TYR A 636 25.42 -8.52 6.13
C TYR A 636 25.17 -8.70 4.63
N VAL A 637 24.80 -9.91 4.24
CA VAL A 637 24.37 -10.22 2.87
C VAL A 637 22.99 -10.87 2.91
N VAL A 638 22.04 -10.31 2.16
CA VAL A 638 20.70 -10.88 2.00
C VAL A 638 20.68 -11.77 0.76
N SER A 639 20.35 -13.05 0.91
CA SER A 639 20.20 -14.02 -0.19
C SER A 639 19.32 -15.19 0.21
N ASP A 640 18.52 -15.73 -0.70
CA ASP A 640 17.75 -16.98 -0.51
C ASP A 640 18.57 -18.26 -0.72
N ALA A 641 19.83 -18.12 -1.14
CA ALA A 641 20.67 -19.25 -1.49
C ALA A 641 21.23 -19.97 -0.25
N PRO A 642 21.42 -21.30 -0.32
CA PRO A 642 21.94 -22.08 0.81
C PRO A 642 23.40 -21.76 1.17
N VAL A 643 24.18 -21.23 0.22
CA VAL A 643 25.60 -20.90 0.41
C VAL A 643 25.88 -19.54 -0.21
N VAL A 644 26.53 -18.66 0.56
CA VAL A 644 27.08 -17.39 0.07
C VAL A 644 28.56 -17.33 0.42
N ARG A 645 29.38 -16.89 -0.53
CA ARG A 645 30.81 -16.63 -0.30
C ARG A 645 31.11 -15.16 -0.49
N LEU A 646 31.92 -14.61 0.41
CA LEU A 646 32.32 -13.22 0.40
C LEU A 646 33.78 -13.10 -0.02
N PHE A 647 34.09 -12.11 -0.86
CA PHE A 647 35.42 -11.86 -1.39
C PHE A 647 35.77 -10.39 -1.17
N VAL A 648 36.96 -10.12 -0.63
CA VAL A 648 37.56 -8.79 -0.59
C VAL A 648 38.74 -8.81 -1.54
N ASN A 649 38.71 -7.93 -2.56
CA ASN A 649 39.74 -7.84 -3.59
C ASN A 649 40.07 -9.19 -4.27
N GLY A 650 39.03 -10.01 -4.50
CA GLY A 650 39.14 -11.33 -5.12
C GLY A 650 39.61 -12.46 -4.20
N LYS A 651 39.94 -12.16 -2.93
CA LYS A 651 40.29 -13.16 -1.92
C LYS A 651 39.04 -13.54 -1.11
N GLU A 652 38.68 -14.82 -1.11
CA GLU A 652 37.59 -15.34 -0.27
C GLU A 652 37.90 -15.05 1.21
N THR A 653 36.94 -14.47 1.92
CA THR A 653 37.10 -14.03 3.30
C THR A 653 35.85 -14.30 4.11
N GLY A 654 36.04 -14.59 5.40
CA GLY A 654 34.97 -14.93 6.32
C GLY A 654 34.30 -16.27 6.01
N ARG A 655 33.60 -16.77 7.01
CA ARG A 655 32.58 -17.81 6.85
C ARG A 655 31.30 -17.22 7.39
N ASP A 656 30.22 -17.39 6.65
CA ASP A 656 28.93 -16.91 7.10
C ASP A 656 28.39 -17.76 8.26
N SER A 657 27.61 -17.10 9.11
CA SER A 657 26.50 -17.76 9.79
C SER A 657 25.21 -17.37 9.10
N VAL A 658 24.33 -18.34 8.86
CA VAL A 658 23.02 -18.09 8.23
C VAL A 658 21.98 -17.93 9.33
N ALA A 659 21.35 -16.77 9.38
CA ALA A 659 20.23 -16.45 10.26
C ALA A 659 18.96 -16.23 9.42
N TYR A 660 17.81 -16.62 9.98
CA TYR A 660 16.49 -16.31 9.39
C TYR A 660 16.33 -16.71 7.92
N HIS A 661 17.01 -17.80 7.50
CA HIS A 661 17.11 -18.30 6.13
C HIS A 661 17.78 -17.37 5.11
N PHE A 662 17.53 -16.06 5.17
CA PHE A 662 17.98 -15.11 4.15
C PHE A 662 19.20 -14.27 4.52
N LEU A 663 19.59 -14.24 5.81
CA LEU A 663 20.64 -13.36 6.31
C LEU A 663 21.95 -14.11 6.49
N HIS A 664 22.92 -13.84 5.63
CA HIS A 664 24.29 -14.34 5.75
C HIS A 664 25.14 -13.29 6.48
N VAL A 665 25.64 -13.64 7.66
CA VAL A 665 26.39 -12.75 8.55
C VAL A 665 27.87 -13.11 8.52
N PHE A 666 28.70 -12.20 8.04
CA PHE A 666 30.15 -12.33 8.00
C PHE A 666 30.77 -11.42 9.06
N GLU A 667 31.23 -11.99 10.17
CA GLU A 667 31.82 -11.23 11.27
C GLU A 667 33.29 -10.89 11.03
N ASN A 668 33.75 -9.79 11.62
CA ASN A 668 35.16 -9.40 11.68
C ASN A 668 35.87 -9.28 10.31
N ILE A 669 35.15 -8.82 9.29
CA ILE A 669 35.71 -8.64 7.95
C ILE A 669 36.57 -7.38 7.94
N ALA A 670 37.87 -7.57 7.69
CA ALA A 670 38.84 -6.50 7.58
C ALA A 670 38.56 -5.64 6.34
N PHE A 671 38.55 -4.33 6.53
CA PHE A 671 38.42 -3.40 5.41
C PHE A 671 39.73 -3.31 4.63
N GLU A 672 39.65 -3.55 3.33
CA GLU A 672 40.67 -3.18 2.37
C GLU A 672 40.00 -2.36 1.25
N PRO A 673 40.56 -1.19 0.87
CA PRO A 673 40.08 -0.44 -0.28
C PRO A 673 40.09 -1.29 -1.55
N GLY A 674 39.06 -1.14 -2.38
CA GLY A 674 38.92 -1.88 -3.63
C GLY A 674 37.49 -2.36 -3.81
N ASN A 675 37.24 -3.67 -3.81
CA ASN A 675 35.88 -4.21 -3.92
C ASN A 675 35.58 -5.30 -2.89
N ILE A 676 34.32 -5.34 -2.47
CA ILE A 676 33.71 -6.43 -1.73
C ILE A 676 32.63 -7.07 -2.60
N LYS A 677 32.70 -8.38 -2.79
CA LYS A 677 31.79 -9.14 -3.64
C LYS A 677 31.21 -10.33 -2.90
N ALA A 678 29.90 -10.52 -2.99
CA ALA A 678 29.19 -11.70 -2.50
C ALA A 678 28.67 -12.49 -3.70
N ILE A 679 28.89 -13.81 -3.69
CA ILE A 679 28.38 -14.73 -4.70
C ILE A 679 27.55 -15.80 -4.00
N SER A 680 26.30 -15.95 -4.41
CA SER A 680 25.41 -17.02 -3.95
C SER A 680 25.56 -18.28 -4.80
N TYR A 681 25.43 -19.43 -4.16
CA TYR A 681 25.55 -20.74 -4.77
C TYR A 681 24.39 -21.65 -4.35
N SER A 682 23.94 -22.50 -5.26
CA SER A 682 23.05 -23.61 -4.94
C SER A 682 23.78 -24.68 -4.12
N ALA A 683 23.02 -25.62 -3.56
CA ALA A 683 23.56 -26.70 -2.74
C ALA A 683 24.56 -27.61 -3.48
N ASP A 684 24.44 -27.73 -4.81
CA ASP A 684 25.36 -28.47 -5.69
C ASP A 684 26.55 -27.62 -6.19
N GLY A 685 26.68 -26.37 -5.74
CA GLY A 685 27.83 -25.51 -6.00
C GLY A 685 27.76 -24.66 -7.28
N LYS A 686 26.60 -24.54 -7.92
CA LYS A 686 26.41 -23.65 -9.07
C LYS A 686 26.19 -22.20 -8.61
N ALA A 687 26.91 -21.25 -9.19
CA ALA A 687 26.68 -19.83 -8.93
C ALA A 687 25.27 -19.39 -9.40
N LEU A 688 24.58 -18.62 -8.55
CA LEU A 688 23.18 -18.19 -8.77
C LEU A 688 23.08 -16.68 -9.01
N SER A 689 23.69 -15.87 -8.16
CA SER A 689 23.68 -14.40 -8.23
C SER A 689 24.95 -13.82 -7.59
N GLU A 690 25.32 -12.59 -7.96
CA GLU A 690 26.40 -11.86 -7.31
C GLU A 690 26.03 -10.39 -7.10
N HIS A 691 26.58 -9.78 -6.05
CA HIS A 691 26.55 -8.33 -5.83
C HIS A 691 27.94 -7.87 -5.43
N CYS A 692 28.37 -6.72 -5.96
CA CYS A 692 29.69 -6.16 -5.76
C CYS A 692 29.56 -4.67 -5.42
N ILE A 693 30.22 -4.25 -4.34
CA ILE A 693 30.35 -2.84 -3.94
C ILE A 693 31.82 -2.47 -4.04
N GLU A 694 32.10 -1.26 -4.52
CA GLU A 694 33.46 -0.74 -4.66
C GLU A 694 33.69 0.46 -3.73
N THR A 695 34.90 0.56 -3.19
CA THR A 695 35.37 1.78 -2.53
C THR A 695 35.46 2.91 -3.54
N THR A 696 34.73 4.00 -3.29
CA THR A 696 34.76 5.19 -4.14
C THR A 696 35.81 6.19 -3.68
N GLY A 697 36.32 6.99 -4.62
CA GLY A 697 37.18 8.13 -4.30
C GLY A 697 36.41 9.30 -3.67
N LYS A 698 37.12 10.39 -3.36
CA LYS A 698 36.48 11.66 -2.98
C LYS A 698 35.55 12.12 -4.10
N ALA A 699 34.41 12.70 -3.74
CA ALA A 699 33.52 13.30 -4.72
C ALA A 699 34.18 14.51 -5.40
N THR A 700 34.16 14.54 -6.73
CA THR A 700 34.79 15.56 -7.57
C THR A 700 33.82 16.19 -8.57
N SER A 701 32.64 15.61 -8.77
CA SER A 701 31.66 16.10 -9.75
C SER A 701 30.22 15.77 -9.35
N LEU A 702 29.26 16.40 -10.02
CA LEU A 702 27.83 16.15 -9.85
C LEU A 702 27.21 15.56 -11.12
N ARG A 703 26.34 14.58 -10.96
CA ARG A 703 25.40 14.13 -12.00
C ARG A 703 23.99 14.57 -11.64
N ILE A 704 23.27 15.12 -12.63
CA ILE A 704 21.86 15.48 -12.50
C ILE A 704 21.06 14.60 -13.47
N SER A 705 20.12 13.83 -12.95
CA SER A 705 19.29 12.90 -13.72
C SER A 705 17.82 13.31 -13.65
N ASN A 706 17.12 13.32 -14.79
CA ASN A 706 15.67 13.45 -14.83
C ASN A 706 15.05 12.06 -14.65
N ILE A 707 14.38 11.84 -13.51
CA ILE A 707 13.80 10.52 -13.20
C ILE A 707 12.72 10.16 -14.22
N LYS A 708 12.80 8.91 -14.72
CA LYS A 708 11.97 8.36 -15.82
C LYS A 708 12.10 9.14 -17.14
N ASN A 709 13.06 10.06 -17.26
CA ASN A 709 13.17 10.99 -18.39
C ASN A 709 11.84 11.70 -18.69
N HIS A 710 11.11 12.08 -17.64
CA HIS A 710 9.77 12.65 -17.77
C HIS A 710 9.79 13.97 -18.55
N GLN A 711 8.96 14.07 -19.59
CA GLN A 711 8.80 15.29 -20.37
C GLN A 711 7.86 16.24 -19.61
N LEU A 712 8.40 17.36 -19.14
CA LEU A 712 7.66 18.35 -18.36
C LEU A 712 6.52 18.95 -19.19
N VAL A 713 5.29 18.83 -18.70
CA VAL A 713 4.08 19.38 -19.32
C VAL A 713 3.81 20.78 -18.79
N ALA A 714 3.64 21.76 -19.68
CA ALA A 714 3.38 23.16 -19.35
C ALA A 714 1.90 23.42 -19.00
N ASP A 715 1.39 22.75 -17.97
CA ASP A 715 0.00 22.87 -17.50
C ASP A 715 -0.15 23.59 -16.14
N GLY A 716 0.96 23.86 -15.44
CA GLY A 716 0.99 24.50 -14.12
C GLY A 716 0.85 23.54 -12.93
N ALA A 717 0.72 22.23 -13.17
CA ALA A 717 0.52 21.20 -12.15
C ALA A 717 1.52 20.04 -12.27
N ASP A 718 1.95 19.71 -13.49
CA ASP A 718 2.95 18.69 -13.74
C ASP A 718 4.29 19.04 -13.07
N MET A 719 5.07 18.01 -12.79
CA MET A 719 6.32 18.12 -12.06
C MET A 719 7.40 17.30 -12.73
N VAL A 720 8.65 17.66 -12.46
CA VAL A 720 9.84 16.86 -12.79
C VAL A 720 10.59 16.57 -11.49
N LEU A 721 11.11 15.36 -11.38
CA LEU A 721 11.94 14.92 -10.25
C LEU A 721 13.39 14.81 -10.73
N LEU A 722 14.26 15.64 -10.16
CA LEU A 722 15.69 15.64 -10.47
C LEU A 722 16.46 14.96 -9.34
N GLU A 723 17.32 14.01 -9.69
CA GLU A 723 18.26 13.37 -8.77
C GLU A 723 19.66 13.93 -8.97
N ILE A 724 20.30 14.32 -7.87
CA ILE A 724 21.64 14.90 -7.84
C ILE A 724 22.54 13.94 -7.07
N GLU A 725 23.54 13.39 -7.76
CA GLU A 725 24.54 12.49 -7.19
C GLU A 725 25.92 13.16 -7.15
N ALA A 726 26.64 13.00 -6.04
CA ALA A 726 28.05 13.32 -5.95
C ALA A 726 28.91 12.13 -6.36
N LEU A 727 29.73 12.32 -7.38
CA LEU A 727 30.51 11.26 -8.03
C LEU A 727 32.01 11.43 -7.80
N ASP A 728 32.72 10.31 -7.69
CA ASP A 728 34.19 10.29 -7.79
C ASP A 728 34.70 10.46 -9.23
N ASP A 729 36.01 10.45 -9.41
CA ASP A 729 36.69 10.58 -10.70
C ASP A 729 36.39 9.46 -11.70
N LYS A 730 35.83 8.34 -11.22
CA LYS A 730 35.36 7.21 -12.04
C LYS A 730 33.86 7.23 -12.30
N GLY A 731 33.15 8.28 -11.86
CA GLY A 731 31.72 8.44 -12.08
C GLY A 731 30.83 7.58 -11.17
N ARG A 732 31.36 7.08 -10.05
CA ARG A 732 30.65 6.28 -9.04
C ARG A 732 30.18 7.19 -7.90
N ARG A 733 28.96 7.00 -7.40
CA ARG A 733 28.40 7.78 -6.28
C ARG A 733 29.24 7.60 -5.02
N ASN A 734 29.73 8.68 -4.43
CA ASN A 734 30.40 8.63 -3.14
C ASN A 734 29.36 8.49 -2.01
N PRO A 735 29.30 7.36 -1.28
CA PRO A 735 28.24 7.10 -0.30
C PRO A 735 28.36 7.96 0.97
N LEU A 736 29.46 8.68 1.18
CA LEU A 736 29.68 9.53 2.36
C LEU A 736 29.60 11.03 2.06
N ALA A 737 29.33 11.42 0.80
CA ALA A 737 29.24 12.85 0.45
C ALA A 737 27.99 13.49 1.07
N THR A 738 28.21 14.57 1.82
CA THR A 738 27.16 15.36 2.51
C THR A 738 27.21 16.85 2.17
N ASN A 739 27.93 17.22 1.11
CA ASN A 739 28.14 18.61 0.72
C ASN A 739 26.80 19.34 0.50
N MET A 740 26.78 20.64 0.79
CA MET A 740 25.60 21.49 0.54
C MET A 740 25.45 21.75 -0.95
N LEU A 741 24.28 21.45 -1.50
CA LEU A 741 23.90 21.82 -2.86
C LEU A 741 23.20 23.17 -2.85
N HIS A 742 23.48 24.02 -3.83
CA HIS A 742 22.81 25.30 -4.04
C HIS A 742 22.21 25.35 -5.45
N PHE A 743 20.95 25.74 -5.55
CA PHE A 743 20.17 25.68 -6.78
C PHE A 743 19.79 27.07 -7.29
N SER A 744 19.91 27.27 -8.60
CA SER A 744 19.22 28.33 -9.32
C SER A 744 18.36 27.74 -10.43
N VAL A 745 17.16 28.32 -10.62
CA VAL A 745 16.19 27.88 -11.62
C VAL A 745 15.84 29.10 -12.47
N GLU A 746 15.98 28.95 -13.78
CA GLU A 746 15.63 29.93 -14.80
C GLU A 746 14.59 29.32 -15.74
N GLY A 747 13.67 30.14 -16.26
CA GLY A 747 12.59 29.70 -17.14
C GLY A 747 11.26 29.40 -16.42
N PRO A 748 10.27 28.87 -17.14
CA PRO A 748 8.87 28.82 -16.71
C PRO A 748 8.56 27.65 -15.74
N ALA A 749 9.24 27.58 -14.60
CA ALA A 749 9.03 26.56 -13.56
C ALA A 749 9.07 27.13 -12.13
N GLU A 750 8.24 26.56 -11.25
CA GLU A 750 8.21 26.83 -9.80
C GLU A 750 9.18 25.88 -9.08
N TRP A 751 10.07 26.43 -8.25
CA TRP A 751 10.90 25.64 -7.34
C TRP A 751 10.07 25.07 -6.18
N ILE A 752 10.07 23.75 -6.06
CA ILE A 752 9.49 23.04 -4.93
C ILE A 752 10.60 22.62 -3.95
N GLY A 753 11.72 22.15 -4.49
CA GLY A 753 12.87 21.69 -3.71
C GLY A 753 12.76 20.25 -3.27
N GLY A 754 13.52 19.88 -2.23
CA GLY A 754 13.61 18.52 -1.72
C GLY A 754 13.54 18.49 -0.21
N ILE A 755 14.16 17.47 0.38
CA ILE A 755 14.31 17.31 1.82
C ILE A 755 15.74 16.91 2.15
N GLY A 756 16.28 17.44 3.24
CA GLY A 756 17.58 17.06 3.78
C GLY A 756 17.82 17.75 5.10
N LYS A 757 18.64 17.17 5.97
CA LYS A 757 18.92 17.69 7.32
C LYS A 757 20.15 18.58 7.34
N ASP A 758 19.94 19.89 7.49
CA ASP A 758 21.04 20.85 7.64
C ASP A 758 21.72 20.81 9.03
N SER A 759 22.70 21.68 9.25
CA SER A 759 23.43 21.80 10.53
C SER A 759 22.58 22.26 11.71
N HIS A 760 21.36 22.74 11.47
CA HIS A 760 20.39 23.15 12.48
C HIS A 760 19.25 22.13 12.61
N ASP A 761 19.41 20.95 12.01
CA ASP A 761 18.44 19.86 11.98
C ASP A 761 17.08 20.24 11.34
N THR A 762 17.06 21.26 10.47
CA THR A 762 15.88 21.60 9.68
C THR A 762 15.78 20.70 8.46
N ASN A 763 14.57 20.50 7.93
CA ASN A 763 14.30 19.64 6.77
C ASN A 763 14.56 20.33 5.41
N CYS A 764 15.06 21.57 5.39
CA CYS A 764 15.33 22.37 4.18
C CYS A 764 14.14 22.50 3.18
N ILE A 765 12.90 22.30 3.63
CA ILE A 765 11.72 22.37 2.75
C ILE A 765 11.61 23.74 2.08
N ARG A 766 11.48 23.74 0.75
CA ARG A 766 11.45 24.94 -0.12
C ARG A 766 12.75 25.77 -0.13
N SER A 767 13.79 25.35 0.59
CA SER A 767 15.11 25.98 0.52
C SER A 767 15.73 25.77 -0.86
N LYS A 768 16.48 26.76 -1.36
CA LYS A 768 17.36 26.60 -2.53
C LYS A 768 18.74 26.03 -2.16
N SER A 769 18.93 25.69 -0.89
CA SER A 769 20.11 24.99 -0.40
C SER A 769 19.71 23.80 0.45
N LEU A 770 20.21 22.61 0.12
CA LEU A 770 19.98 21.39 0.89
C LEU A 770 21.18 20.45 0.76
N PRO A 771 21.50 19.67 1.79
CA PRO A 771 22.67 18.81 1.77
C PRO A 771 22.44 17.56 0.92
N LEU A 772 23.52 17.00 0.39
CA LEU A 772 23.53 15.59 0.02
C LEU A 772 23.38 14.72 1.26
N GLU A 773 22.72 13.57 1.11
CA GLU A 773 22.69 12.53 2.13
C GLU A 773 23.06 11.22 1.45
N CYS A 774 24.04 10.50 1.98
CA CYS A 774 24.58 9.29 1.34
C CYS A 774 25.04 9.50 -0.12
N GLY A 775 25.54 10.70 -0.44
CA GLY A 775 25.97 11.07 -1.79
C GLY A 775 24.87 11.39 -2.78
N VAL A 776 23.60 11.45 -2.36
CA VAL A 776 22.47 11.71 -3.26
C VAL A 776 21.39 12.55 -2.59
N ASN A 777 20.73 13.40 -3.37
CA ASN A 777 19.45 13.99 -2.97
C ASN A 777 18.57 14.21 -4.21
N ARG A 778 17.28 14.50 -4.00
CA ARG A 778 16.31 14.79 -5.05
C ARG A 778 15.59 16.10 -4.81
N VAL A 779 15.16 16.73 -5.90
CA VAL A 779 14.39 17.97 -5.87
C VAL A 779 13.27 17.93 -6.90
N LEU A 780 12.16 18.57 -6.57
CA LEU A 780 11.01 18.76 -7.46
C LEU A 780 11.01 20.17 -8.05
N LEU A 781 10.60 20.26 -9.31
CA LEU A 781 10.14 21.50 -9.92
C LEU A 781 8.75 21.26 -10.48
N ARG A 782 7.88 22.26 -10.36
CA ARG A 782 6.54 22.24 -10.95
C ARG A 782 6.53 23.12 -12.19
N SER A 783 5.84 22.69 -13.25
CA SER A 783 5.64 23.52 -14.42
C SER A 783 4.82 24.77 -14.08
N THR A 784 4.92 25.77 -14.94
CA THR A 784 3.89 26.80 -15.07
C THR A 784 2.97 26.47 -16.26
N GLY A 785 2.00 27.34 -16.58
CA GLY A 785 1.21 27.21 -17.82
C GLY A 785 1.93 27.71 -19.09
N GLU A 786 3.17 28.17 -18.96
CA GLU A 786 3.98 28.72 -20.05
C GLU A 786 4.95 27.67 -20.59
N GLU A 787 5.03 27.57 -21.91
CA GLU A 787 6.04 26.75 -22.59
C GLU A 787 7.39 27.46 -22.58
N GLY A 788 8.47 26.69 -22.55
CA GLY A 788 9.81 27.26 -22.66
C GLY A 788 10.89 26.38 -22.06
N VAL A 789 12.11 26.88 -22.15
CA VAL A 789 13.30 26.18 -21.65
C VAL A 789 13.48 26.48 -20.17
N VAL A 790 13.55 25.44 -19.35
CA VAL A 790 13.85 25.51 -17.91
C VAL A 790 15.30 25.07 -17.70
N ARG A 791 16.13 25.94 -17.13
CA ARG A 791 17.53 25.64 -16.79
C ARG A 791 17.67 25.57 -15.27
N VAL A 792 18.17 24.44 -14.79
CA VAL A 792 18.50 24.24 -13.37
C VAL A 792 20.01 24.17 -13.23
N ASN A 793 20.60 25.15 -12.56
CA ASN A 793 22.02 25.15 -12.23
C ASN A 793 22.21 24.72 -10.77
N VAL A 794 23.22 23.89 -10.53
CA VAL A 794 23.56 23.33 -9.23
C VAL A 794 25.03 23.60 -8.96
N THR A 795 25.31 24.31 -7.86
CA THR A 795 26.67 24.48 -7.35
C THR A 795 26.81 23.73 -6.02
N CYS A 796 28.00 23.23 -5.74
CA CYS A 796 28.30 22.45 -4.56
C CYS A 796 29.72 22.77 -4.11
N ASP A 797 29.91 23.04 -2.82
CA ASP A 797 31.23 23.41 -2.29
C ASP A 797 32.27 22.32 -2.57
N GLY A 798 33.37 22.72 -3.22
CA GLY A 798 34.47 21.82 -3.58
C GLY A 798 34.27 21.02 -4.87
N MET A 799 33.18 21.24 -5.62
CA MET A 799 32.92 20.57 -6.91
C MET A 799 32.58 21.59 -8.02
N PRO A 800 32.87 21.29 -9.30
CA PRO A 800 32.42 22.13 -10.41
C PRO A 800 30.90 22.23 -10.48
N ALA A 801 30.40 23.39 -10.91
CA ALA A 801 28.98 23.59 -11.15
C ALA A 801 28.46 22.62 -12.24
N SER A 802 27.23 22.16 -12.08
CA SER A 802 26.53 21.32 -13.07
C SER A 802 25.18 21.94 -13.40
N SER A 803 24.62 21.60 -14.56
CA SER A 803 23.31 22.10 -14.95
C SER A 803 22.56 21.08 -15.80
N ILE A 804 21.24 21.11 -15.74
CA ILE A 804 20.34 20.40 -16.65
C ILE A 804 19.39 21.39 -17.32
N THR A 805 19.04 21.10 -18.57
CA THR A 805 18.04 21.85 -19.33
C THR A 805 16.87 20.94 -19.63
N LEU A 806 15.66 21.44 -19.38
CA LEU A 806 14.40 20.77 -19.63
C LEU A 806 13.55 21.66 -20.55
N ASP A 807 12.72 21.04 -21.38
CA ASP A 807 11.70 21.77 -22.14
C ASP A 807 10.35 21.59 -21.44
N ALA A 808 9.63 22.68 -21.15
CA ALA A 808 8.22 22.64 -20.78
C ALA A 808 7.37 22.81 -22.05
N LYS A 809 6.50 21.84 -22.34
CA LYS A 809 5.66 21.79 -23.56
C LYS A 809 4.22 21.48 -23.23
N LYS A 810 3.26 22.04 -23.95
CA LYS A 810 1.82 21.73 -23.77
C LYS A 810 1.44 20.38 -24.35
N ASP A 811 1.97 20.08 -25.54
CA ASP A 811 1.68 18.83 -26.26
C ASP A 811 2.77 17.79 -25.99
N ALA A 812 2.74 17.21 -24.78
CA ALA A 812 3.60 16.09 -24.43
C ALA A 812 2.79 14.78 -24.45
N ALA A 813 3.22 13.82 -25.27
CA ALA A 813 2.64 12.49 -25.23
C ALA A 813 3.13 11.75 -23.98
N ASN A 814 2.21 11.14 -23.23
CA ASN A 814 2.59 10.22 -22.16
C ASN A 814 3.25 8.99 -22.78
N ALA A 815 4.43 8.63 -22.29
CA ALA A 815 5.03 7.35 -22.66
C ALA A 815 4.14 6.21 -22.14
N PRO A 816 3.96 5.12 -22.91
CA PRO A 816 3.24 3.96 -22.42
C PRO A 816 3.97 3.36 -21.22
N PHE A 817 3.22 2.99 -20.17
CA PHE A 817 3.78 2.44 -18.94
C PHE A 817 4.46 1.07 -19.16
N GLU A 818 5.73 0.89 -18.83
CA GLU A 818 6.41 -0.40 -19.01
C GLU A 818 6.04 -1.42 -17.93
N PHE A 819 5.76 -2.66 -18.31
CA PHE A 819 5.45 -3.71 -17.33
C PHE A 819 6.70 -4.16 -16.58
N VAL A 820 6.59 -4.27 -15.25
CA VAL A 820 7.67 -4.77 -14.37
C VAL A 820 7.78 -6.30 -14.45
N ARG A 821 6.65 -6.99 -14.67
CA ARG A 821 6.55 -8.44 -14.79
C ARG A 821 5.78 -8.84 -16.05
N ALA A 822 5.86 -10.10 -16.43
CA ALA A 822 5.09 -10.67 -17.53
C ALA A 822 3.72 -11.21 -17.05
N GLU A 823 2.95 -11.79 -17.96
CA GLU A 823 1.69 -12.50 -17.65
C GLU A 823 1.83 -13.52 -16.52
N THR A 824 0.72 -13.85 -15.84
CA THR A 824 0.69 -14.88 -14.80
C THR A 824 1.23 -16.20 -15.34
N PRO A 825 2.30 -16.77 -14.76
CA PRO A 825 2.85 -18.01 -15.28
C PRO A 825 1.93 -19.20 -14.96
N ALA A 826 1.78 -20.12 -15.91
CA ALA A 826 0.92 -21.30 -15.77
C ALA A 826 1.48 -22.39 -14.82
N THR A 827 2.71 -22.23 -14.32
CA THR A 827 3.30 -23.14 -13.34
C THR A 827 2.70 -22.92 -11.95
N PRO A 828 2.75 -23.91 -11.05
CA PRO A 828 2.51 -23.67 -9.62
C PRO A 828 3.51 -22.64 -9.06
N SER A 829 3.08 -21.88 -8.05
CA SER A 829 3.94 -20.90 -7.34
C SER A 829 4.72 -21.47 -6.16
N TYR A 830 4.42 -22.70 -5.74
CA TYR A 830 5.10 -23.42 -4.67
C TYR A 830 4.94 -24.93 -4.84
N LYS A 831 5.62 -25.69 -3.97
CA LYS A 831 5.44 -27.13 -3.78
C LYS A 831 5.19 -27.40 -2.31
N ASP A 832 4.37 -28.40 -2.02
CA ASP A 832 4.21 -28.87 -0.64
C ASP A 832 5.52 -29.47 -0.15
N ILE A 833 6.01 -28.97 0.98
CA ILE A 833 7.20 -29.49 1.67
C ILE A 833 6.82 -30.23 2.95
N LYS A 834 5.62 -29.97 3.47
CA LYS A 834 5.06 -30.64 4.65
C LYS A 834 3.61 -31.02 4.37
N ARG A 835 3.15 -32.11 4.98
CA ARG A 835 1.72 -32.45 5.08
C ARG A 835 1.26 -32.42 6.53
N THR A 836 0.03 -32.00 6.76
CA THR A 836 -0.61 -32.05 8.09
C THR A 836 -1.11 -33.45 8.40
N ILE A 837 -0.76 -33.96 9.57
CA ILE A 837 -1.33 -35.18 10.15
C ILE A 837 -2.55 -34.76 10.98
N GLN A 838 -3.74 -35.18 10.53
CA GLN A 838 -5.00 -34.77 11.15
C GLN A 838 -5.14 -35.35 12.57
N CYS A 839 -5.60 -34.52 13.50
CA CYS A 839 -6.03 -34.95 14.82
C CYS A 839 -7.45 -35.53 14.73
N LYS A 840 -7.63 -36.76 15.19
CA LYS A 840 -8.94 -37.40 15.29
C LYS A 840 -9.72 -36.91 16.52
N SER A 841 -9.01 -36.78 17.63
CA SER A 841 -9.55 -36.36 18.93
C SER A 841 -8.39 -36.01 19.86
N ALA A 842 -8.64 -35.25 20.92
CA ALA A 842 -7.65 -35.01 21.96
C ALA A 842 -8.17 -35.42 23.34
N THR A 843 -7.30 -35.96 24.18
CA THR A 843 -7.53 -36.22 25.61
C THR A 843 -6.64 -35.31 26.44
N ALA A 844 -7.20 -34.62 27.44
CA ALA A 844 -6.46 -33.63 28.22
C ALA A 844 -6.51 -33.94 29.72
N GLY A 845 -5.48 -33.50 30.46
CA GLY A 845 -5.40 -33.69 31.91
C GLY A 845 -6.51 -32.98 32.70
N CYS A 846 -7.13 -31.95 32.13
CA CYS A 846 -8.37 -31.33 32.58
C CYS A 846 -9.01 -30.51 31.45
N ASN A 847 -10.18 -29.92 31.70
CA ASN A 847 -10.93 -29.12 30.71
C ASN A 847 -11.11 -29.85 29.38
N GLN A 848 -11.46 -31.15 29.45
CA GLN A 848 -11.56 -32.06 28.31
C GLN A 848 -12.50 -31.53 27.21
N GLN A 849 -13.58 -30.86 27.58
CA GLN A 849 -14.53 -30.24 26.65
C GLN A 849 -13.90 -29.14 25.78
N ASP A 850 -12.83 -28.51 26.26
CA ASP A 850 -12.12 -27.44 25.57
C ASP A 850 -10.92 -27.97 24.79
N ALA A 851 -10.58 -29.26 24.87
CA ALA A 851 -9.39 -29.82 24.20
C ALA A 851 -9.42 -29.63 22.68
N ILE A 852 -10.63 -29.64 22.08
CA ILE A 852 -10.85 -29.35 20.65
C ILE A 852 -10.35 -27.96 20.23
N ARG A 853 -10.38 -26.98 21.14
CA ARG A 853 -9.94 -25.59 20.90
C ARG A 853 -8.44 -25.42 20.70
N SER A 854 -7.68 -26.50 20.76
CA SER A 854 -6.24 -26.48 20.48
C SER A 854 -5.91 -26.91 19.05
N TYR A 855 -6.92 -27.22 18.23
CA TYR A 855 -6.78 -27.66 16.82
C TYR A 855 -8.07 -27.44 16.01
N ASP A 856 -8.84 -26.38 16.32
CA ASP A 856 -10.14 -26.10 15.68
C ASP A 856 -10.07 -25.12 14.50
N ASP A 857 -8.85 -24.72 14.08
CA ASP A 857 -8.60 -23.65 13.10
C ASP A 857 -9.16 -22.29 13.54
N SER A 858 -9.19 -22.06 14.86
CA SER A 858 -9.65 -20.83 15.45
C SER A 858 -8.57 -20.17 16.31
N GLU A 859 -8.02 -19.09 15.76
CA GLU A 859 -7.08 -18.19 16.45
C GLU A 859 -7.67 -17.43 17.65
N ASP A 860 -9.00 -17.48 17.83
CA ASP A 860 -9.76 -16.79 18.88
C ASP A 860 -10.26 -17.77 19.94
N THR A 861 -9.66 -18.97 20.03
CA THR A 861 -9.97 -20.02 21.02
C THR A 861 -8.66 -20.57 21.63
N GLU A 862 -8.75 -21.15 22.83
CA GLU A 862 -7.63 -21.86 23.43
C GLU A 862 -8.11 -23.04 24.30
N TRP A 863 -7.23 -24.03 24.47
CA TRP A 863 -7.27 -24.96 25.60
C TRP A 863 -6.27 -24.53 26.67
N LYS A 864 -6.64 -24.70 27.94
CA LYS A 864 -5.74 -24.50 29.08
C LYS A 864 -6.00 -25.49 30.20
N ASN A 865 -4.98 -25.81 31.00
CA ASN A 865 -5.19 -26.59 32.22
C ASN A 865 -5.61 -25.74 33.44
N ASP A 866 -5.84 -26.38 34.60
CA ASP A 866 -6.33 -25.77 35.85
C ASP A 866 -5.21 -25.17 36.74
N GLY A 867 -4.01 -24.97 36.18
CA GLY A 867 -2.83 -24.44 36.88
C GLY A 867 -2.08 -25.47 37.74
N ARG A 868 -2.47 -26.76 37.71
CA ARG A 868 -1.73 -27.86 38.37
C ARG A 868 -0.81 -28.57 37.38
N MET A 869 0.41 -28.90 37.80
CA MET A 869 1.37 -29.61 36.93
C MET A 869 0.86 -31.01 36.53
N SER A 870 0.10 -31.68 37.39
CA SER A 870 -0.45 -33.02 37.12
C SER A 870 -1.47 -33.06 35.97
N THR A 871 -2.07 -31.91 35.63
CA THR A 871 -3.09 -31.76 34.58
C THR A 871 -2.55 -31.01 33.36
N ALA A 872 -1.31 -30.51 33.42
CA ALA A 872 -0.67 -29.70 32.37
C ALA A 872 -0.16 -30.56 31.20
N TRP A 873 -1.05 -31.33 30.60
CA TRP A 873 -0.77 -32.15 29.43
C TRP A 873 -2.01 -32.34 28.56
N ILE A 874 -1.78 -32.54 27.27
CA ILE A 874 -2.79 -32.89 26.27
C ILE A 874 -2.22 -33.92 25.30
N ARG A 875 -3.02 -34.91 24.93
CA ARG A 875 -2.69 -36.00 24.01
C ARG A 875 -3.60 -35.94 22.80
N TYR A 876 -3.00 -35.79 21.62
CA TYR A 876 -3.67 -35.80 20.33
C TYR A 876 -3.63 -37.21 19.77
N GLU A 877 -4.79 -37.81 19.55
CA GLU A 877 -4.94 -39.09 18.84
C GLU A 877 -4.97 -38.82 17.34
N LEU A 878 -4.07 -39.45 16.60
CA LEU A 878 -3.92 -39.21 15.16
C LEU A 878 -5.01 -39.94 14.37
N ALA A 879 -5.48 -39.32 13.29
CA ALA A 879 -6.45 -39.94 12.37
C ALA A 879 -5.89 -41.17 11.64
N GLU A 880 -4.57 -41.21 11.47
CA GLU A 880 -3.82 -42.33 10.94
C GLU A 880 -2.53 -42.53 11.74
N LYS A 881 -2.04 -43.77 11.83
CA LYS A 881 -0.71 -44.03 12.39
C LYS A 881 0.33 -43.46 11.43
N ALA A 882 0.98 -42.36 11.81
CA ALA A 882 1.87 -41.63 10.94
C ALA A 882 3.11 -41.14 11.69
N ARG A 883 4.16 -40.88 10.92
CA ARG A 883 5.35 -40.20 11.42
C ARG A 883 5.05 -38.70 11.53
N VAL A 884 5.30 -38.12 12.70
CA VAL A 884 5.23 -36.66 12.94
C VAL A 884 6.66 -36.17 13.06
N ASP A 885 7.10 -35.33 12.14
CA ASP A 885 8.47 -34.82 12.10
C ASP A 885 8.61 -33.50 12.88
N GLU A 886 7.52 -32.76 13.05
CA GLU A 886 7.52 -31.45 13.72
C GLU A 886 6.16 -31.19 14.37
N VAL A 887 6.18 -30.57 15.55
CA VAL A 887 5.01 -30.01 16.22
C VAL A 887 5.11 -28.49 16.16
N VAL A 888 4.10 -27.84 15.60
CA VAL A 888 4.02 -26.38 15.49
C VAL A 888 2.91 -25.88 16.39
N LEU A 889 3.23 -24.98 17.32
CA LEU A 889 2.28 -24.52 18.35
C LEU A 889 2.11 -23.01 18.30
N LYS A 890 0.89 -22.54 18.49
CA LYS A 890 0.61 -21.17 18.97
C LYS A 890 0.22 -21.25 20.44
N LEU A 891 1.02 -20.61 21.29
CA LEU A 891 0.92 -20.70 22.76
C LEU A 891 0.62 -19.34 23.37
N THR A 892 -0.36 -19.20 24.23
CA THR A 892 -0.74 -17.87 24.77
C THR A 892 0.43 -17.14 25.44
N GLY A 893 0.73 -15.92 25.00
CA GLY A 893 1.92 -15.19 25.43
C GLY A 893 3.20 -15.56 24.67
N TRP A 894 3.11 -16.21 23.49
CA TRP A 894 4.23 -16.70 22.66
C TRP A 894 5.32 -15.65 22.40
N ARG A 895 4.99 -14.35 22.50
CA ARG A 895 5.95 -13.26 22.37
C ARG A 895 6.91 -13.17 23.55
N LYS A 896 6.45 -13.38 24.77
CA LYS A 896 7.27 -13.13 25.99
C LYS A 896 7.53 -14.40 26.78
N ARG A 897 6.76 -15.44 26.55
CA ARG A 897 6.71 -16.62 27.41
C ARG A 897 7.38 -17.81 26.77
N GLU A 898 8.32 -18.38 27.50
CA GLU A 898 8.91 -19.68 27.20
C GLU A 898 8.18 -20.76 27.98
N TYR A 899 7.75 -21.82 27.29
CA TYR A 899 7.12 -22.98 27.88
C TYR A 899 8.14 -24.13 27.96
N PRO A 900 8.46 -24.67 29.15
CA PRO A 900 9.25 -25.89 29.27
C PRO A 900 8.37 -27.11 28.96
N LEU A 901 8.52 -27.72 27.78
CA LEU A 901 7.68 -28.82 27.32
C LEU A 901 8.46 -30.13 27.18
N GLN A 902 7.73 -31.22 27.29
CA GLN A 902 8.10 -32.56 26.83
C GLN A 902 7.05 -33.01 25.80
N ILE A 903 7.51 -33.60 24.70
CA ILE A 903 6.64 -34.18 23.67
C ILE A 903 6.92 -35.67 23.55
N PHE A 904 5.86 -36.46 23.62
CA PHE A 904 5.92 -37.91 23.49
C PHE A 904 5.18 -38.36 22.22
N ALA A 905 5.79 -39.26 21.46
CA ALA A 905 5.13 -40.00 20.39
C ALA A 905 4.74 -41.36 20.94
N ASP A 906 3.42 -41.61 21.04
CA ASP A 906 2.85 -42.63 21.93
C ASP A 906 3.41 -42.47 23.36
N ASP A 907 4.29 -43.38 23.79
CA ASP A 907 4.92 -43.35 25.12
C ASP A 907 6.43 -43.02 25.06
N THR A 908 6.96 -42.69 23.88
CA THR A 908 8.39 -42.39 23.68
C THR A 908 8.64 -40.89 23.69
N LEU A 909 9.54 -40.41 24.56
CA LEU A 909 9.98 -39.01 24.57
C LEU A 909 10.75 -38.69 23.27
N VAL A 910 10.27 -37.71 22.51
CA VAL A 910 10.83 -37.32 21.20
C VAL A 910 11.26 -35.84 21.14
N TRP A 911 10.90 -35.04 22.14
CA TRP A 911 11.39 -33.67 22.31
C TRP A 911 11.29 -33.23 23.77
N GLU A 912 12.26 -32.45 24.23
CA GLU A 912 12.29 -31.83 25.55
C GLU A 912 13.05 -30.50 25.45
N GLY A 913 12.53 -29.44 26.05
CA GLY A 913 13.19 -28.14 26.05
C GLY A 913 12.26 -26.98 26.38
N LYS A 914 12.78 -25.76 26.23
CA LYS A 914 11.99 -24.53 26.31
C LYS A 914 11.60 -24.07 24.91
N THR A 915 10.35 -23.66 24.73
CA THR A 915 9.92 -23.07 23.46
C THR A 915 10.65 -21.75 23.19
N PRO A 916 11.00 -21.45 21.93
CA PRO A 916 11.46 -20.11 21.57
C PRO A 916 10.32 -19.09 21.71
N VAL A 917 10.67 -17.81 21.71
CA VAL A 917 9.70 -16.72 21.52
C VAL A 917 9.59 -16.38 20.03
N SER A 918 8.41 -15.99 19.56
CA SER A 918 8.18 -15.61 18.15
C SER A 918 7.03 -14.59 18.01
N LEU A 919 6.66 -14.22 16.79
CA LEU A 919 5.48 -13.39 16.50
C LEU A 919 4.17 -14.18 16.31
N GLY A 920 4.19 -15.51 16.44
CA GLY A 920 2.97 -16.32 16.35
C GLY A 920 3.19 -17.78 16.73
N TYR A 921 3.93 -18.53 15.92
CA TYR A 921 4.09 -19.97 16.08
C TYR A 921 5.50 -20.36 16.51
N VAL A 922 5.61 -21.45 17.26
CA VAL A 922 6.86 -22.09 17.65
C VAL A 922 6.99 -23.43 16.94
N HIS A 923 8.14 -23.64 16.30
CA HIS A 923 8.45 -24.85 15.55
C HIS A 923 9.32 -25.79 16.39
N LEU A 924 8.81 -26.99 16.71
CA LEU A 924 9.48 -27.97 17.55
C LEU A 924 9.80 -29.23 16.73
N PRO A 925 10.98 -29.32 16.09
CA PRO A 925 11.38 -30.49 15.32
C PRO A 925 11.61 -31.69 16.25
N LEU A 926 11.06 -32.86 15.91
CA LEU A 926 11.09 -34.05 16.76
C LEU A 926 12.28 -34.96 16.43
N ALA A 927 12.92 -35.55 17.45
CA ALA A 927 13.99 -36.52 17.26
C ALA A 927 13.41 -37.88 16.79
N ALA A 928 13.55 -38.18 15.50
CA ALA A 928 13.33 -39.47 14.84
C ALA A 928 12.07 -40.25 15.30
N SER A 929 10.91 -39.85 14.80
CA SER A 929 9.64 -40.51 15.10
C SER A 929 9.46 -41.78 14.25
N GLN A 930 9.30 -42.92 14.93
CA GLN A 930 8.57 -44.04 14.32
C GLN A 930 7.12 -43.59 14.10
N PRO A 931 6.35 -44.21 13.18
CA PRO A 931 4.92 -43.94 13.08
C PRO A 931 4.23 -44.15 14.42
N ALA A 932 3.57 -43.12 14.93
CA ALA A 932 2.89 -43.11 16.22
C ALA A 932 1.38 -43.05 16.01
N GLY A 933 0.62 -43.54 16.99
CA GLY A 933 -0.84 -43.36 17.02
C GLY A 933 -1.26 -42.04 17.67
N SER A 934 -0.36 -41.42 18.43
CA SER A 934 -0.65 -40.23 19.23
C SER A 934 0.57 -39.35 19.49
N ILE A 935 0.32 -38.08 19.77
CA ILE A 935 1.32 -37.11 20.24
C ILE A 935 0.85 -36.51 21.56
N THR A 936 1.64 -36.61 22.63
CA THR A 936 1.36 -36.00 23.93
C THR A 936 2.29 -34.83 24.17
N ILE A 937 1.74 -33.65 24.48
CA ILE A 937 2.47 -32.46 24.90
C ILE A 937 2.24 -32.26 26.38
N LYS A 938 3.32 -32.11 27.15
CA LYS A 938 3.29 -31.98 28.60
C LYS A 938 4.20 -30.85 29.07
N LEU A 939 3.74 -30.09 30.05
CA LEU A 939 4.55 -29.09 30.74
C LEU A 939 5.50 -29.77 31.75
N GLN A 940 6.77 -29.36 31.77
CA GLN A 940 7.80 -29.93 32.64
C GLN A 940 8.17 -29.02 33.83
N GLY A 941 7.75 -27.75 33.80
CA GLY A 941 8.09 -26.74 34.80
C GLY A 941 7.19 -25.52 34.68
N THR A 942 7.37 -24.55 35.58
CA THR A 942 6.67 -23.27 35.45
C THR A 942 7.12 -22.57 34.17
N ALA A 943 6.18 -22.05 33.38
CA ALA A 943 6.50 -21.16 32.28
C ALA A 943 7.27 -19.94 32.83
N SER A 944 8.16 -19.36 32.04
CA SER A 944 8.91 -18.19 32.45
C SER A 944 8.76 -17.09 31.42
N ASP A 945 8.41 -15.90 31.88
CA ASP A 945 8.49 -14.71 31.04
C ASP A 945 9.97 -14.36 30.86
N SER A 946 10.40 -14.30 29.61
CA SER A 946 11.72 -13.83 29.22
C SER A 946 11.52 -12.48 28.54
N ASP A 947 12.10 -11.42 29.08
CA ASP A 947 12.03 -10.09 28.46
C ASP A 947 13.00 -9.98 27.27
N LYS A 948 12.96 -10.96 26.37
CA LYS A 948 13.84 -11.03 25.18
C LYS A 948 13.52 -9.97 24.13
N PHE A 949 12.33 -9.38 24.19
CA PHE A 949 11.95 -8.21 23.41
C PHE A 949 12.13 -6.88 24.17
N GLY A 950 12.58 -6.93 25.44
CA GLY A 950 13.23 -5.92 26.29
C GLY A 950 12.62 -4.53 26.38
N ASN A 951 12.53 -3.83 25.25
CA ASN A 951 12.17 -2.41 25.16
C ASN A 951 11.05 -2.13 24.15
N ILE A 952 10.56 -3.15 23.42
CA ILE A 952 9.54 -2.97 22.38
C ILE A 952 8.14 -2.82 23.03
N LYS A 953 7.77 -1.59 23.43
CA LYS A 953 6.38 -1.19 23.75
C LYS A 953 5.59 -0.91 22.47
N GLU A 954 5.44 -1.91 21.62
CA GLU A 954 4.87 -1.79 20.26
C GLU A 954 3.43 -1.28 20.28
N LEU A 955 2.70 -1.58 21.35
CA LEU A 955 1.34 -1.14 21.63
C LEU A 955 1.26 -0.56 23.05
N ALA A 956 0.22 0.21 23.35
CA ALA A 956 -0.06 0.57 24.75
C ALA A 956 -0.24 -0.72 25.57
N ALA A 957 0.33 -0.79 26.78
CA ALA A 957 0.34 -2.01 27.59
C ALA A 957 -1.01 -2.74 27.73
N PRO A 958 -2.17 -2.06 27.85
CA PRO A 958 -3.47 -2.73 27.87
C PRO A 958 -3.79 -3.45 26.55
N VAL A 959 -3.49 -2.83 25.40
CA VAL A 959 -3.78 -3.35 24.05
C VAL A 959 -2.80 -4.46 23.67
N ALA A 960 -1.53 -4.33 24.04
CA ALA A 960 -0.53 -5.37 23.86
C ALA A 960 -0.91 -6.64 24.64
N ASN A 961 -1.36 -6.48 25.89
CA ASN A 961 -1.80 -7.57 26.73
C ASN A 961 -3.11 -8.18 26.22
N GLU A 962 -4.07 -7.42 25.70
CA GLU A 962 -5.33 -7.96 25.16
C GLU A 962 -5.18 -8.84 23.91
N LEU A 963 -4.16 -8.60 23.08
CA LEU A 963 -3.90 -9.35 21.84
C LEU A 963 -3.01 -10.61 22.09
N ASP A 964 -1.98 -10.49 22.92
CA ASP A 964 -0.99 -11.56 23.19
C ASP A 964 -1.42 -12.48 24.35
N LEU A 965 -2.04 -11.89 25.38
CA LEU A 965 -2.68 -12.61 26.48
C LEU A 965 -4.17 -12.53 26.22
N PHE A 966 -4.68 -13.48 25.43
CA PHE A 966 -6.09 -13.81 25.31
C PHE A 966 -6.89 -13.31 26.52
N LYS A 967 -8.00 -12.57 26.33
CA LYS A 967 -8.82 -11.82 27.34
C LYS A 967 -9.28 -12.60 28.60
N ALA A 968 -8.69 -13.74 28.91
CA ALA A 968 -8.74 -14.44 30.17
C ALA A 968 -8.37 -13.50 31.33
N LYS A 969 -9.33 -13.34 32.24
CA LYS A 969 -9.10 -12.84 33.60
C LYS A 969 -7.91 -13.62 34.21
N ASP A 970 -6.90 -12.90 34.70
CA ASP A 970 -5.63 -13.44 35.23
C ASP A 970 -4.62 -14.01 34.19
N GLY A 971 -4.69 -13.64 32.90
CA GLY A 971 -3.78 -14.14 31.84
C GLY A 971 -2.29 -13.81 32.04
N ASP A 972 -1.99 -12.88 32.94
CA ASP A 972 -0.69 -12.44 33.43
C ASP A 972 -0.11 -13.33 34.55
N LYS A 973 -0.90 -14.23 35.16
CA LYS A 973 -0.42 -15.11 36.24
C LYS A 973 0.34 -16.32 35.69
N VAL A 974 1.65 -16.30 35.92
CA VAL A 974 2.58 -17.37 35.52
C VAL A 974 2.61 -18.48 36.58
N ARG A 975 2.05 -19.66 36.27
CA ARG A 975 2.11 -20.87 37.12
C ARG A 975 2.36 -22.13 36.25
N ASN A 976 1.93 -23.31 36.69
CA ASN A 976 1.98 -24.56 35.93
C ASN A 976 0.87 -24.60 34.85
N GLU A 977 0.71 -23.52 34.09
CA GLU A 977 -0.30 -23.40 33.05
C GLU A 977 0.31 -23.70 31.68
N LEU A 978 -0.25 -24.69 30.98
CA LEU A 978 -0.06 -24.92 29.55
C LEU A 978 -1.28 -24.40 28.82
N ARG A 979 -1.09 -23.46 27.90
CA ARG A 979 -2.16 -22.78 27.14
C ARG A 979 -1.84 -22.88 25.66
N ILE A 980 -2.68 -23.61 24.93
CA ILE A 980 -2.49 -23.89 23.50
C ILE A 980 -3.66 -23.29 22.74
N VAL A 981 -3.36 -22.32 21.89
CA VAL A 981 -4.30 -21.76 20.92
C VAL A 981 -4.45 -22.74 19.78
N GLU A 982 -3.33 -23.16 19.19
CA GLU A 982 -3.35 -24.02 18.00
C GLU A 982 -2.16 -24.98 17.97
N CYS A 983 -2.37 -26.17 17.40
CA CYS A 983 -1.38 -27.24 17.29
C CYS A 983 -1.46 -27.91 15.91
N ASP A 984 -0.43 -27.72 15.11
CA ASP A 984 -0.24 -28.44 13.84
C ASP A 984 0.78 -29.56 14.02
N LEU A 985 0.38 -30.77 13.63
CA LEU A 985 1.26 -31.95 13.58
C LEU A 985 1.70 -32.17 12.15
N LEU A 986 2.99 -32.00 11.86
CA LEU A 986 3.50 -31.94 10.49
C LEU A 986 4.48 -33.08 10.18
N GLN A 987 4.42 -33.56 8.93
CA GLN A 987 5.36 -34.54 8.39
C GLN A 987 6.05 -33.96 7.15
N TRP A 988 7.38 -34.09 7.05
CA TRP A 988 8.13 -33.71 5.86
C TRP A 988 7.78 -34.62 4.68
N ILE A 989 7.49 -33.99 3.55
CA ILE A 989 7.35 -34.69 2.27
C ILE A 989 8.76 -34.91 1.75
N LYS A 990 9.16 -36.18 1.57
CA LYS A 990 10.47 -36.48 0.99
C LYS A 990 10.53 -35.90 -0.42
N PRO A 991 11.61 -35.19 -0.80
CA PRO A 991 11.83 -34.83 -2.19
C PRO A 991 11.85 -36.12 -3.02
N ASN A 992 11.01 -36.20 -4.05
CA ASN A 992 11.09 -37.25 -5.06
C ASN A 992 12.30 -37.04 -5.96
#